data_AF-A0A1I6R2F5-F1
#
_entry.id   AF-A0A1I6R2F5-F1
#
_cell.length_a   1.000
_cell.length_b   1.000
_cell.length_c   1.000
_cell.angle_alpha   90.00
_cell.angle_beta   90.00
_cell.angle_gamma   90.00
#
_symmetry.space_group_name_H-M   'P 1'
#
loop_
_entity.id
_entity.type
_entity.pdbx_description
1 polymer ?
#
loop_
_entity_poly.entity_id
_entity_poly.type
_entity_poly.pdbx_seq_one_letter_code
_entity_poly.pdbx_strand_id
1 'polypeptide(L)'
;MWVRWRWWCTLGVIAGLIGGLFPVPMTSIAADAPDQRLEQRLLTFAKGIESRSQGAGMSIAYQVVSLQDHRVLASYRKEKTLVPGPVSRLWTASASYHTWSTTHQFATELYTRGKIRGGILHGDVIVKGGGDPSLDVAEVDKLARALKEKGIQRVTGNLVVDDTRFDPTKLGISWMWDQESFPAHAPIGALDLHGNTIEVAIKPGSIGEKPHVSISPKLSDVTFSNQATTSLGSSNAIEVDRTRAKNEYVVSGKIGHSHPPVQLRRTVNDPSLYTGEVFQQRMKKVGIRFAPHSRVMQGIAPSGNPLLTQKSLPLKTLVSKMKEVEHSLIGEVLLRQLAVEAGEEGSDTKGLEVLRHYATHTVGVKDTFRPKDGSGLSRMSVMSPEQLTDLMQWVSHDPSQKELTTLFTSVGEGALKGRMEGTRADENLRAFPVDEPGISGLTGIVKSRTGEPLAFSIMINGVSRQQVADDLEDRMGITLASYPEIPEVKAVNDTEKYPLSALLDPLVNREGYEGIQTGMVVRSLDSGETMYRHEGSTHQTPASNTKLLTSSAAFDALGPDYQFRTELVVDGKITHGTLHGDLILKGYGDPTLASESSLKVQEGPTIEGIVKDIKKRGIKRIHGNIAVDSTAFSNEIYGKGWASDNENEYYQPQITALSVNRGTVRFDYLPGDKVGDPIRWSLTPQTKNVQVKVDVTTGEAGSKNTLKIERKRGTNRIHLSGSLPLDFKGDYTRVPVERPHCYTGVLLKEALIREGINVTDTRAVTEKRVPQKTDPWAVYYSPPLSEVARYLNKASDNFYAEMILRTLGLEKHGIGSAENGLAVVKDYLWRIHYPGTFQIEDGSGLTRYNFVSPEQLVFLLAAQRKTAQFEAFYQSLPLAGKDGSLANRMKNTPAANNLRGKTGSLTHVSTLSGYVQTQDHEWFAYSIMMNGYTPQSETSLQDQIGAALAGYSRQKKTTPNDKEGDRF
;
A
#
# COMPACT_ATOMS: atom_id res chain seq x y z
N MET A 1 30.00 47.41 -38.55
CA MET A 1 31.25 47.90 -37.92
C MET A 1 32.15 46.70 -37.67
N TRP A 2 33.37 46.70 -38.25
CA TRP A 2 34.52 45.81 -37.99
C TRP A 2 34.36 44.32 -38.40
N VAL A 3 34.73 43.84 -39.60
CA VAL A 3 36.03 43.68 -40.33
C VAL A 3 36.88 42.48 -39.87
N ARG A 4 36.95 41.43 -40.74
CA ARG A 4 38.14 40.68 -41.27
C ARG A 4 37.76 39.22 -41.64
N TRP A 5 37.76 38.73 -42.90
CA TRP A 5 38.86 38.48 -43.87
C TRP A 5 39.98 37.58 -43.28
N ARG A 6 40.51 36.49 -43.88
CA ARG A 6 40.74 36.18 -45.30
C ARG A 6 41.36 34.75 -45.48
N TRP A 7 40.90 33.98 -46.50
CA TRP A 7 41.62 33.20 -47.57
C TRP A 7 42.76 32.19 -47.28
N TRP A 8 43.01 31.08 -48.03
CA TRP A 8 43.32 30.85 -49.48
C TRP A 8 43.04 29.36 -49.88
N CYS A 9 42.39 29.00 -51.02
CA CYS A 9 42.88 28.77 -52.42
C CYS A 9 43.89 27.59 -52.57
N THR A 10 43.86 26.62 -53.52
CA THR A 10 43.12 26.37 -54.79
C THR A 10 43.45 24.97 -55.39
N LEU A 11 42.47 24.34 -56.05
CA LEU A 11 42.44 23.56 -57.34
C LEU A 11 43.52 22.52 -57.77
N GLY A 12 43.04 21.35 -58.25
CA GLY A 12 43.73 20.51 -59.25
C GLY A 12 43.14 19.10 -59.46
N VAL A 13 42.62 18.81 -60.66
CA VAL A 13 41.93 17.56 -61.10
C VAL A 13 42.91 16.64 -61.86
N ILE A 14 42.80 15.30 -61.72
CA ILE A 14 42.76 14.25 -62.80
C ILE A 14 42.83 12.83 -62.20
N ALA A 15 42.09 11.92 -62.83
CA ALA A 15 41.77 10.54 -62.44
C ALA A 15 42.91 9.51 -62.55
N GLY A 16 42.81 8.44 -61.74
CA GLY A 16 43.57 7.20 -61.89
C GLY A 16 43.06 6.11 -60.94
N LEU A 17 42.40 5.09 -61.51
CA LEU A 17 42.05 3.83 -60.83
C LEU A 17 43.31 3.10 -60.36
N ILE A 18 43.39 2.72 -59.09
CA ILE A 18 43.95 1.46 -58.55
C ILE A 18 43.54 1.37 -57.07
N GLY A 19 43.09 0.19 -56.65
CA GLY A 19 42.54 -0.08 -55.34
C GLY A 19 43.48 0.24 -54.18
N GLY A 20 42.91 0.83 -53.13
CA GLY A 20 43.53 1.04 -51.84
C GLY A 20 42.46 0.98 -50.77
N LEU A 21 42.51 -0.08 -49.96
CA LEU A 21 41.71 -0.29 -48.77
C LEU A 21 41.76 0.94 -47.86
N PHE A 22 40.64 1.64 -47.70
CA PHE A 22 40.41 2.47 -46.52
C PHE A 22 39.72 1.58 -45.48
N PRO A 23 40.33 1.33 -44.30
CA PRO A 23 39.57 0.81 -43.19
C PRO A 23 38.65 1.94 -42.73
N VAL A 24 37.34 1.76 -42.94
CA VAL A 24 36.34 2.42 -42.10
C VAL A 24 36.69 2.04 -40.66
N PRO A 25 36.82 2.97 -39.71
CA PRO A 25 36.98 2.61 -38.32
C PRO A 25 35.66 2.00 -37.84
N MET A 26 35.51 0.69 -38.01
CA MET A 26 34.62 -0.10 -37.17
C MET A 26 35.25 -0.11 -35.78
N THR A 27 34.91 0.87 -34.96
CA THR A 27 34.89 0.66 -33.51
C THR A 27 33.56 0.00 -33.17
N SER A 28 33.38 -1.25 -33.61
CA SER A 28 32.54 -2.19 -32.86
C SER A 28 33.46 -2.86 -31.86
N ILE A 29 33.35 -2.50 -30.59
CA ILE A 29 33.86 -3.34 -29.51
C ILE A 29 33.11 -4.66 -29.66
N ALA A 30 33.77 -5.71 -30.15
CA ALA A 30 33.23 -7.05 -30.14
C ALA A 30 33.07 -7.42 -28.66
N ALA A 31 31.83 -7.49 -28.16
CA ALA A 31 31.56 -8.17 -26.90
C ALA A 31 32.13 -9.60 -27.00
N ASP A 32 32.91 -10.03 -26.02
CA ASP A 32 33.56 -11.34 -26.06
C ASP A 32 32.50 -12.46 -26.17
N ALA A 33 32.83 -13.53 -26.91
CA ALA A 33 31.92 -14.66 -27.12
C ALA A 33 31.27 -15.24 -25.84
N PRO A 34 31.92 -15.27 -24.65
CA PRO A 34 31.30 -15.67 -23.40
C PRO A 34 30.16 -14.75 -22.91
N ASP A 35 30.31 -13.42 -23.03
CA ASP A 35 29.31 -12.44 -22.59
C ASP A 35 28.03 -12.60 -23.42
N GLN A 36 28.18 -12.71 -24.74
CA GLN A 36 27.06 -12.96 -25.65
C GLN A 36 26.35 -14.28 -25.33
N ARG A 37 27.11 -15.36 -25.03
CA ARG A 37 26.52 -16.65 -24.63
C ARG A 37 25.78 -16.54 -23.30
N LEU A 38 26.33 -15.82 -22.33
CA LEU A 38 25.67 -15.58 -21.05
C LEU A 38 24.36 -14.81 -21.25
N GLU A 39 24.41 -13.68 -21.96
CA GLU A 39 23.26 -12.84 -22.23
C GLU A 39 22.14 -13.63 -22.92
N GLN A 40 22.45 -14.36 -24.00
CA GLN A 40 21.46 -15.17 -24.72
C GLN A 40 20.90 -16.30 -23.86
N ARG A 41 21.72 -16.93 -23.00
CA ARG A 41 21.28 -18.01 -22.11
C ARG A 41 20.31 -17.52 -21.06
N LEU A 42 20.63 -16.42 -20.38
CA LEU A 42 19.76 -15.82 -19.37
C LEU A 42 18.47 -15.28 -19.99
N LEU A 43 18.55 -14.65 -21.17
CA LEU A 43 17.38 -14.18 -21.90
C LEU A 43 16.45 -15.34 -22.31
N THR A 44 17.03 -16.46 -22.75
CA THR A 44 16.27 -17.68 -23.08
C THR A 44 15.53 -18.22 -21.87
N PHE A 45 16.14 -18.20 -20.67
CA PHE A 45 15.45 -18.61 -19.45
C PHE A 45 14.29 -17.68 -19.12
N ALA A 46 14.52 -16.36 -19.11
CA ALA A 46 13.48 -15.37 -18.80
C ALA A 46 12.29 -15.49 -19.77
N LYS A 47 12.54 -15.41 -21.07
CA LYS A 47 11.50 -15.53 -22.11
C LYS A 47 10.82 -16.89 -22.13
N GLY A 48 11.57 -17.95 -21.82
CA GLY A 48 11.03 -19.30 -21.69
C GLY A 48 10.00 -19.42 -20.58
N ILE A 49 10.09 -18.62 -19.52
CA ILE A 49 9.09 -18.54 -18.46
C ILE A 49 7.92 -17.65 -18.89
N GLU A 50 8.17 -16.44 -19.40
CA GLU A 50 7.11 -15.49 -19.81
C GLU A 50 6.17 -16.06 -20.90
N SER A 51 6.68 -16.96 -21.75
CA SER A 51 5.91 -17.59 -22.84
C SER A 51 5.10 -18.83 -22.41
N ARG A 52 5.33 -19.38 -21.22
CA ARG A 52 4.63 -20.58 -20.72
C ARG A 52 3.45 -20.19 -19.85
N SER A 53 2.40 -21.01 -19.88
CA SER A 53 1.21 -20.81 -19.01
C SER A 53 1.56 -20.77 -17.50
N GLN A 54 2.63 -21.46 -17.08
CA GLN A 54 3.07 -21.50 -15.69
C GLN A 54 3.81 -20.23 -15.23
N GLY A 55 4.38 -19.47 -16.18
CA GLY A 55 5.04 -18.17 -15.93
C GLY A 55 4.22 -16.99 -16.45
N ALA A 56 3.00 -17.23 -16.92
CA ALA A 56 2.12 -16.19 -17.42
C ALA A 56 1.89 -15.12 -16.35
N GLY A 57 2.04 -13.86 -16.78
CA GLY A 57 1.93 -12.71 -15.89
C GLY A 57 3.23 -12.29 -15.20
N MET A 58 4.28 -13.11 -15.20
CA MET A 58 5.55 -12.72 -14.57
C MET A 58 6.25 -11.62 -15.37
N SER A 59 6.69 -10.56 -14.69
CA SER A 59 7.60 -9.54 -15.22
C SER A 59 9.00 -9.80 -14.69
N ILE A 60 9.88 -10.28 -15.57
CA ILE A 60 11.27 -10.60 -15.22
C ILE A 60 12.19 -9.46 -15.67
N ALA A 61 13.10 -9.06 -14.81
CA ALA A 61 14.20 -8.14 -15.11
C ALA A 61 15.48 -8.59 -14.39
N TYR A 62 16.64 -8.43 -15.02
CA TYR A 62 17.92 -8.74 -14.38
C TYR A 62 19.08 -7.90 -14.91
N GLN A 63 20.15 -7.80 -14.11
CA GLN A 63 21.47 -7.36 -14.55
C GLN A 63 22.58 -8.17 -13.87
N VAL A 64 23.67 -8.38 -14.60
CA VAL A 64 24.89 -9.03 -14.15
C VAL A 64 26.09 -8.14 -14.50
N VAL A 65 26.96 -7.89 -13.53
CA VAL A 65 28.12 -7.01 -13.68
C VAL A 65 29.37 -7.69 -13.11
N SER A 66 30.49 -7.59 -13.81
CA SER A 66 31.80 -7.97 -13.24
C SER A 66 32.22 -6.95 -12.18
N LEU A 67 32.54 -7.41 -10.97
CA LEU A 67 33.11 -6.55 -9.93
C LEU A 67 34.62 -6.32 -10.12
N GLN A 68 35.26 -6.97 -11.10
CA GLN A 68 36.67 -6.78 -11.41
C GLN A 68 36.89 -5.61 -12.38
N ASP A 69 36.07 -5.48 -13.41
CA ASP A 69 36.23 -4.48 -14.47
C ASP A 69 34.98 -3.62 -14.74
N HIS A 70 33.91 -3.80 -13.96
CA HIS A 70 32.66 -3.04 -14.03
C HIS A 70 31.85 -3.19 -15.32
N ARG A 71 32.17 -4.16 -16.17
CA ARG A 71 31.40 -4.40 -17.39
C ARG A 71 30.10 -5.11 -17.08
N VAL A 72 29.03 -4.66 -17.74
CA VAL A 72 27.75 -5.37 -17.78
C VAL A 72 27.93 -6.61 -18.66
N LEU A 73 27.83 -7.79 -18.06
CA LEU A 73 28.03 -9.07 -18.76
C LEU A 73 26.74 -9.58 -19.40
N ALA A 74 25.58 -9.29 -18.78
CA ALA A 74 24.27 -9.64 -19.30
C ALA A 74 23.19 -8.78 -18.65
N SER A 75 22.15 -8.43 -19.41
CA SER A 75 21.02 -7.69 -18.86
C SER A 75 19.71 -7.95 -19.59
N TYR A 76 18.58 -7.81 -18.90
CA TYR A 76 17.26 -7.82 -19.51
C TYR A 76 16.35 -6.85 -18.75
N ARG A 77 15.83 -5.84 -19.45
CA ARG A 77 15.00 -4.78 -18.85
C ARG A 77 15.63 -4.17 -17.58
N LYS A 78 16.95 -3.99 -17.56
CA LYS A 78 17.72 -3.62 -16.36
C LYS A 78 17.28 -2.32 -15.68
N GLU A 79 16.67 -1.39 -16.43
CA GLU A 79 16.18 -0.11 -15.91
C GLU A 79 14.74 -0.20 -15.39
N LYS A 80 14.00 -1.27 -15.75
CA LYS A 80 12.60 -1.50 -15.36
C LYS A 80 12.50 -1.52 -13.85
N THR A 81 11.68 -0.64 -13.30
CA THR A 81 11.46 -0.55 -11.87
C THR A 81 10.35 -1.49 -11.44
N LEU A 82 10.64 -2.35 -10.48
CA LEU A 82 9.75 -3.36 -9.92
C LEU A 82 9.67 -3.17 -8.39
N VAL A 83 8.66 -3.76 -7.75
CA VAL A 83 8.57 -3.75 -6.28
C VAL A 83 9.67 -4.65 -5.73
N PRO A 84 10.62 -4.12 -4.94
CA PRO A 84 11.82 -4.89 -4.55
C PRO A 84 11.58 -5.86 -3.39
N GLY A 85 10.58 -5.62 -2.54
CA GLY A 85 10.43 -6.34 -1.28
C GLY A 85 11.63 -6.12 -0.33
N PRO A 86 11.95 -7.09 0.55
CA PRO A 86 12.98 -6.96 1.57
C PRO A 86 14.41 -6.68 1.07
N VAL A 87 14.74 -6.91 -0.21
CA VAL A 87 16.07 -6.59 -0.75
C VAL A 87 16.37 -5.08 -0.69
N SER A 88 15.35 -4.22 -0.57
CA SER A 88 15.54 -2.78 -0.36
C SER A 88 16.32 -2.46 0.92
N ARG A 89 16.33 -3.37 1.91
CA ARG A 89 17.10 -3.25 3.16
C ARG A 89 18.59 -3.05 2.92
N LEU A 90 19.12 -3.53 1.79
CA LEU A 90 20.52 -3.31 1.41
C LEU A 90 20.85 -1.81 1.34
N TRP A 91 19.93 -0.97 0.86
CA TRP A 91 20.10 0.47 0.80
C TRP A 91 20.16 1.11 2.18
N THR A 92 19.20 0.79 3.05
CA THR A 92 19.16 1.31 4.43
C THR A 92 20.39 0.90 5.21
N ALA A 93 20.81 -0.37 5.09
CA ALA A 93 22.00 -0.89 5.75
C ALA A 93 23.29 -0.25 5.22
N SER A 94 23.42 -0.08 3.90
CA SER A 94 24.59 0.54 3.30
C SER A 94 24.72 2.03 3.65
N ALA A 95 23.61 2.78 3.63
CA ALA A 95 23.57 4.16 4.10
C ALA A 95 23.92 4.27 5.59
N SER A 96 23.49 3.31 6.41
CA SER A 96 23.85 3.24 7.83
C SER A 96 25.34 3.02 8.05
N TYR A 97 25.98 2.11 7.32
CA TYR A 97 27.43 1.89 7.39
C TYR A 97 28.26 3.05 6.81
N HIS A 98 27.69 3.80 5.86
CA HIS A 98 28.31 5.04 5.38
C HIS A 98 28.27 6.15 6.45
N THR A 99 27.22 6.17 7.26
CA THR A 99 26.99 7.22 8.26
C THR A 99 27.69 6.94 9.58
N TRP A 100 27.69 5.68 10.04
CA TRP A 100 28.22 5.29 11.35
C TRP A 100 29.20 4.12 11.27
N SER A 101 30.08 4.01 12.27
CA SER A 101 30.97 2.84 12.39
C SER A 101 30.17 1.56 12.66
N THR A 102 30.74 0.41 12.27
CA THR A 102 30.13 -0.92 12.52
C THR A 102 29.93 -1.25 14.01
N THR A 103 30.61 -0.51 14.89
CA THR A 103 30.52 -0.62 16.36
C THR A 103 29.62 0.44 16.99
N HIS A 104 29.00 1.32 16.20
CA HIS A 104 28.08 2.34 16.70
C HIS A 104 26.94 1.70 17.50
N GLN A 105 26.53 2.36 18.57
CA GLN A 105 25.45 1.92 19.46
C GLN A 105 24.58 3.11 19.85
N PHE A 106 23.26 2.94 19.72
CA PHE A 106 22.26 3.89 20.17
C PHE A 106 22.08 3.80 21.69
N ALA A 107 21.60 4.88 22.31
CA ALA A 107 21.55 5.00 23.77
C ALA A 107 20.11 5.11 24.28
N THR A 108 19.73 4.23 25.20
CA THR A 108 18.55 4.44 26.06
C THR A 108 19.01 5.04 27.38
N GLU A 109 18.45 6.20 27.75
CA GLU A 109 18.94 7.02 28.86
C GLU A 109 17.91 7.11 29.99
N LEU A 110 18.38 7.13 31.23
CA LEU A 110 17.54 7.34 32.40
C LEU A 110 17.84 8.67 33.06
N TYR A 111 16.80 9.40 33.38
CA TYR A 111 16.85 10.65 34.14
C TYR A 111 15.99 10.55 35.39
N THR A 112 16.18 11.51 36.29
CA THR A 112 15.26 11.74 37.40
C THR A 112 14.88 13.22 37.44
N ARG A 113 13.64 13.51 37.82
CA ARG A 113 13.17 14.86 38.13
C ARG A 113 12.77 14.87 39.59
N GLY A 114 13.61 15.44 40.45
CA GLY A 114 13.36 15.46 41.89
C GLY A 114 14.64 15.26 42.69
N LYS A 115 14.49 15.08 44.01
CA LYS A 115 15.63 14.84 44.91
C LYS A 115 15.50 13.46 45.56
N ILE A 116 16.61 12.75 45.67
CA ILE A 116 16.69 11.49 46.40
C ILE A 116 17.04 11.81 47.86
N ARG A 117 16.17 11.42 48.80
CA ARG A 117 16.37 11.60 50.25
C ARG A 117 15.97 10.33 50.99
N GLY A 118 16.87 9.76 51.80
CA GLY A 118 16.58 8.52 52.55
C GLY A 118 16.13 7.35 51.67
N GLY A 119 16.66 7.26 50.45
CA GLY A 119 16.27 6.26 49.45
C GLY A 119 14.91 6.49 48.77
N ILE A 120 14.28 7.64 48.99
CA ILE A 120 13.03 8.04 48.34
C ILE A 120 13.35 9.09 47.27
N LEU A 121 13.03 8.81 46.01
CA LEU A 121 13.00 9.81 44.94
C LEU A 121 11.70 10.62 45.04
N HIS A 122 11.82 11.88 45.46
CA HIS A 122 10.71 12.83 45.50
C HIS A 122 10.49 13.44 44.11
N GLY A 123 9.90 12.67 43.21
CA GLY A 123 9.57 13.06 41.85
C GLY A 123 9.65 11.90 40.86
N ASP A 124 9.94 12.18 39.59
CA ASP A 124 9.76 11.26 38.47
C ASP A 124 11.06 10.51 38.13
N VAL A 125 10.91 9.26 37.68
CA VAL A 125 11.93 8.58 36.86
C VAL A 125 11.54 8.78 35.40
N ILE A 126 12.50 9.10 34.54
CA ILE A 126 12.24 9.31 33.12
C ILE A 126 13.14 8.37 32.30
N VAL A 127 12.54 7.62 31.36
CA VAL A 127 13.24 6.80 30.38
C VAL A 127 13.19 7.53 29.05
N LYS A 128 14.33 7.82 28.44
CA LYS A 128 14.44 8.51 27.17
C LYS A 128 14.95 7.56 26.10
N GLY A 129 14.20 7.45 25.02
CA GLY A 129 14.53 6.64 23.86
C GLY A 129 15.54 7.32 22.97
N GLY A 130 16.63 6.62 22.67
CA GLY A 130 17.58 7.04 21.64
C GLY A 130 17.39 6.31 20.31
N GLY A 131 16.29 5.57 20.10
CA GLY A 131 16.06 4.73 18.93
C GLY A 131 16.93 3.48 18.95
N ASP A 132 16.91 2.74 20.06
CA ASP A 132 17.55 1.43 20.21
C ASP A 132 16.55 0.31 19.85
N PRO A 133 16.65 -0.31 18.66
CA PRO A 133 15.71 -1.35 18.25
C PRO A 133 16.01 -2.72 18.88
N SER A 134 17.04 -2.82 19.73
CA SER A 134 17.51 -4.07 20.34
C SER A 134 17.28 -4.17 21.84
N LEU A 135 16.69 -3.16 22.46
CA LEU A 135 16.38 -3.17 23.88
C LEU A 135 15.43 -4.34 24.20
N ASP A 136 15.82 -5.17 25.15
CA ASP A 136 15.03 -6.31 25.62
C ASP A 136 14.76 -6.20 27.13
N VAL A 137 13.89 -7.07 27.64
CA VAL A 137 13.54 -7.21 29.04
C VAL A 137 14.78 -7.43 29.92
N ALA A 138 15.81 -8.12 29.40
CA ALA A 138 17.05 -8.37 30.14
C ALA A 138 17.81 -7.07 30.44
N GLU A 139 17.90 -6.17 29.46
CA GLU A 139 18.51 -4.83 29.59
C GLU A 139 17.69 -3.94 30.53
N VAL A 140 16.37 -4.00 30.42
CA VAL A 140 15.46 -3.32 31.36
C VAL A 140 15.67 -3.81 32.80
N ASP A 141 15.82 -5.12 33.00
CA ASP A 141 16.12 -5.70 34.31
C ASP A 141 17.48 -5.20 34.86
N LYS A 142 18.50 -5.03 34.00
CA LYS A 142 19.81 -4.45 34.38
C LYS A 142 19.64 -3.00 34.83
N LEU A 143 18.92 -2.18 34.06
CA LEU A 143 18.67 -0.78 34.40
C LEU A 143 17.87 -0.62 35.71
N ALA A 144 16.86 -1.47 35.93
CA ALA A 144 16.09 -1.48 37.17
C ALA A 144 16.97 -1.81 38.40
N ARG A 145 17.87 -2.79 38.29
CA ARG A 145 18.86 -3.11 39.34
C ARG A 145 19.81 -1.94 39.59
N ALA A 146 20.33 -1.32 38.53
CA ALA A 146 21.22 -0.17 38.64
C ALA A 146 20.54 1.04 39.32
N LEU A 147 19.26 1.32 39.05
CA LEU A 147 18.51 2.35 39.78
C LEU A 147 18.42 2.06 41.29
N LYS A 148 18.19 0.78 41.66
CA LYS A 148 18.17 0.36 43.06
C LYS A 148 19.54 0.54 43.72
N GLU A 149 20.62 0.21 43.01
CA GLU A 149 22.01 0.40 43.47
C GLU A 149 22.39 1.88 43.62
N LYS A 150 21.77 2.79 42.85
CA LYS A 150 21.85 4.25 43.07
C LYS A 150 21.09 4.73 44.31
N GLY A 151 20.57 3.80 45.13
CA GLY A 151 19.91 4.09 46.40
C GLY A 151 18.42 4.37 46.27
N ILE A 152 17.81 4.27 45.09
CA ILE A 152 16.37 4.50 44.92
C ILE A 152 15.60 3.25 45.35
N GLN A 153 14.86 3.36 46.45
CA GLN A 153 14.00 2.30 47.00
C GLN A 153 12.51 2.62 46.83
N ARG A 154 12.16 3.90 46.72
CA ARG A 154 10.79 4.37 46.50
C ARG A 154 10.76 5.58 45.57
N VAL A 155 9.78 5.65 44.69
CA VAL A 155 9.49 6.77 43.79
C VAL A 155 8.14 7.36 44.16
N THR A 156 8.07 8.68 44.42
CA THR A 156 6.79 9.34 44.73
C THR A 156 6.09 9.94 43.52
N GLY A 157 6.81 10.23 42.43
CA GLY A 157 6.25 10.74 41.18
C GLY A 157 5.95 9.62 40.19
N ASN A 158 5.96 9.96 38.90
CA ASN A 158 5.60 9.09 37.79
C ASN A 158 6.82 8.37 37.19
N LEU A 159 6.54 7.38 36.35
CA LEU A 159 7.49 6.92 35.35
C LEU A 159 7.14 7.60 34.02
N VAL A 160 8.02 8.47 33.55
CA VAL A 160 7.83 9.22 32.31
C VAL A 160 8.60 8.53 31.18
N VAL A 161 7.99 8.39 30.01
CA VAL A 161 8.65 7.90 28.80
C VAL A 161 8.80 9.02 27.79
N ASP A 162 10.04 9.31 27.42
CA ASP A 162 10.39 10.30 26.41
C ASP A 162 10.71 9.58 25.10
N ASP A 163 9.75 9.69 24.18
CA ASP A 163 9.75 9.08 22.86
C ASP A 163 9.97 10.13 21.75
N THR A 164 10.38 11.35 22.11
CA THR A 164 10.35 12.53 21.23
C THR A 164 11.51 12.64 20.24
N ARG A 165 12.41 11.65 20.22
CA ARG A 165 13.48 11.59 19.22
C ARG A 165 12.93 11.37 17.80
N PHE A 166 11.83 10.64 17.68
CA PHE A 166 11.14 10.42 16.41
C PHE A 166 9.82 11.17 16.38
N ASP A 167 9.30 11.37 15.18
CA ASP A 167 7.98 11.93 14.96
C ASP A 167 6.87 11.01 15.55
N PRO A 168 5.65 11.53 15.78
CA PRO A 168 4.60 10.75 16.43
C PRO A 168 4.03 9.63 15.54
N THR A 169 4.38 9.55 14.26
CA THR A 169 3.91 8.51 13.34
C THR A 169 4.45 7.15 13.74
N LYS A 170 3.56 6.20 14.04
CA LYS A 170 3.94 4.88 14.59
C LYS A 170 3.99 3.76 13.56
N LEU A 171 3.41 3.92 12.38
CA LEU A 171 3.42 2.89 11.33
C LEU A 171 4.24 3.41 10.14
N GLY A 172 4.95 2.51 9.47
CA GLY A 172 5.69 2.86 8.27
C GLY A 172 4.74 3.29 7.14
N ILE A 173 5.24 4.16 6.26
CA ILE A 173 4.49 4.63 5.09
C ILE A 173 4.01 3.44 4.27
N SER A 174 2.74 3.47 3.86
CA SER A 174 2.05 2.46 3.06
C SER A 174 1.95 1.05 3.67
N TRP A 175 2.26 0.86 4.96
CA TRP A 175 2.08 -0.41 5.63
C TRP A 175 0.60 -0.81 5.72
N MET A 176 0.32 -2.07 5.43
CA MET A 176 -1.04 -2.58 5.33
C MET A 176 -1.71 -2.70 6.70
N TRP A 177 -2.97 -2.26 6.80
CA TRP A 177 -3.71 -2.25 8.07
C TRP A 177 -3.92 -3.67 8.64
N ASP A 178 -4.11 -4.66 7.77
CA ASP A 178 -4.34 -6.07 8.11
C ASP A 178 -3.05 -6.80 8.52
N GLN A 179 -1.91 -6.12 8.47
CA GLN A 179 -0.63 -6.66 8.92
C GLN A 179 -0.16 -6.07 10.26
N GLU A 180 -0.87 -5.06 10.79
CA GLU A 180 -0.49 -4.28 11.98
C GLU A 180 -0.28 -5.15 13.24
N SER A 181 -0.94 -6.31 13.33
CA SER A 181 -0.83 -7.20 14.49
C SER A 181 0.41 -8.10 14.47
N PHE A 182 1.12 -8.20 13.34
CA PHE A 182 2.26 -9.10 13.16
C PHE A 182 3.61 -8.42 13.47
N PRO A 183 4.61 -9.15 14.01
CA PRO A 183 5.89 -8.58 14.42
C PRO A 183 6.63 -7.78 13.35
N ALA A 184 6.50 -8.15 12.07
CA ALA A 184 7.13 -7.41 10.97
C ALA A 184 6.62 -5.96 10.86
N HIS A 185 5.37 -5.69 11.24
CA HIS A 185 4.74 -4.36 11.18
C HIS A 185 4.55 -3.76 12.57
N ALA A 186 5.48 -4.07 13.49
CA ALA A 186 5.46 -3.54 14.84
C ALA A 186 5.51 -1.99 14.82
N PRO A 187 4.64 -1.31 15.59
CA PRO A 187 4.70 0.15 15.70
C PRO A 187 6.07 0.65 16.14
N ILE A 188 6.50 1.77 15.58
CA ILE A 188 7.85 2.33 15.69
C ILE A 188 7.89 3.42 16.75
N GLY A 189 8.86 3.35 17.66
CA GLY A 189 9.16 4.37 18.65
C GLY A 189 10.66 4.66 18.75
N ALA A 190 11.02 5.68 19.52
CA ALA A 190 12.38 5.84 20.01
C ALA A 190 12.65 4.94 21.23
N LEU A 191 11.58 4.50 21.92
CA LEU A 191 11.55 3.51 22.99
C LEU A 191 10.90 2.21 22.54
N ASP A 192 11.65 1.43 21.76
CA ASP A 192 11.24 0.09 21.36
C ASP A 192 11.71 -0.94 22.37
N LEU A 193 10.87 -1.90 22.75
CA LEU A 193 11.23 -2.97 23.68
C LEU A 193 10.79 -4.30 23.12
N HIS A 194 11.71 -5.27 23.04
CA HIS A 194 11.40 -6.65 22.66
C HIS A 194 10.56 -6.71 21.36
N GLY A 195 10.99 -5.96 20.33
CA GLY A 195 10.31 -5.86 19.04
C GLY A 195 8.87 -5.33 19.13
N ASN A 196 8.53 -4.58 20.17
CA ASN A 196 7.20 -4.03 20.46
C ASN A 196 6.08 -5.08 20.35
N THR A 197 6.35 -6.26 20.88
CA THR A 197 5.43 -7.39 20.86
C THR A 197 5.29 -8.04 22.23
N ILE A 198 4.15 -8.67 22.45
CA ILE A 198 3.89 -9.59 23.54
C ILE A 198 3.85 -11.03 23.03
N GLU A 199 4.15 -11.97 23.91
CA GLU A 199 3.94 -13.40 23.66
C GLU A 199 2.50 -13.79 24.06
N VAL A 200 1.82 -14.52 23.19
CA VAL A 200 0.50 -15.13 23.43
C VAL A 200 0.67 -16.64 23.38
N ALA A 201 0.46 -17.30 24.52
CA ALA A 201 0.53 -18.74 24.65
C ALA A 201 -0.89 -19.34 24.77
N ILE A 202 -1.18 -20.35 23.95
CA ILE A 202 -2.49 -20.97 23.80
C ILE A 202 -2.34 -22.47 24.01
N LYS A 203 -2.97 -22.97 25.07
CA LYS A 203 -2.96 -24.39 25.43
C LYS A 203 -4.34 -24.99 25.15
N PRO A 204 -4.45 -26.14 24.45
CA PRO A 204 -5.74 -26.80 24.26
C PRO A 204 -6.45 -27.04 25.60
N GLY A 205 -7.78 -26.84 25.61
CA GLY A 205 -8.64 -27.17 26.73
C GLY A 205 -9.18 -28.60 26.62
N SER A 206 -10.31 -28.88 27.28
CA SER A 206 -11.09 -30.10 27.00
C SER A 206 -11.83 -29.97 25.65
N ILE A 207 -12.13 -31.08 24.99
CA ILE A 207 -12.87 -31.08 23.71
C ILE A 207 -14.22 -30.37 23.91
N GLY A 208 -14.54 -29.42 23.02
CA GLY A 208 -15.73 -28.58 23.08
C GLY A 208 -15.54 -27.29 23.89
N GLU A 209 -14.52 -27.22 24.75
CA GLU A 209 -14.22 -26.05 25.58
C GLU A 209 -13.25 -25.09 24.90
N LYS A 210 -13.18 -23.86 25.40
CA LYS A 210 -12.20 -22.87 24.94
C LYS A 210 -10.79 -23.25 25.35
N PRO A 211 -9.75 -23.00 24.52
CA PRO A 211 -8.37 -23.18 24.94
C PRO A 211 -7.97 -22.16 26.02
N HIS A 212 -6.98 -22.48 26.83
CA HIS A 212 -6.42 -21.55 27.81
C HIS A 212 -5.45 -20.59 27.12
N VAL A 213 -5.67 -19.28 27.28
CA VAL A 213 -4.84 -18.21 26.71
C VAL A 213 -4.11 -17.48 27.84
N SER A 214 -2.82 -17.23 27.65
CA SER A 214 -2.00 -16.45 28.58
C SER A 214 -1.05 -15.53 27.81
N ILE A 215 -0.62 -14.43 28.44
CA ILE A 215 0.31 -13.48 27.84
C ILE A 215 1.50 -13.15 28.72
N SER A 216 2.60 -12.81 28.06
CA SER A 216 3.83 -12.34 28.68
C SER A 216 4.44 -11.18 27.88
N PRO A 217 4.77 -10.04 28.53
CA PRO A 217 4.43 -9.68 29.91
C PRO A 217 2.92 -9.40 30.07
N LYS A 218 2.41 -9.47 31.31
CA LYS A 218 1.02 -9.04 31.60
C LYS A 218 0.95 -7.52 31.58
N LEU A 219 0.06 -6.95 30.80
CA LEU A 219 -0.13 -5.50 30.67
C LEU A 219 -1.51 -5.10 31.17
N SER A 220 -1.62 -3.91 31.76
CA SER A 220 -2.87 -3.39 32.34
C SER A 220 -3.88 -2.92 31.30
N ASP A 221 -3.41 -2.49 30.13
CA ASP A 221 -4.24 -2.00 29.01
C ASP A 221 -4.53 -3.09 27.96
N VAL A 222 -4.23 -4.37 28.27
CA VAL A 222 -4.52 -5.48 27.36
C VAL A 222 -5.80 -6.20 27.75
N THR A 223 -6.68 -6.41 26.77
CA THR A 223 -7.88 -7.25 26.92
C THR A 223 -7.92 -8.36 25.87
N PHE A 224 -8.60 -9.47 26.21
CA PHE A 224 -8.71 -10.65 25.34
C PHE A 224 -10.17 -11.06 25.12
N SER A 225 -10.49 -11.40 23.88
CA SER A 225 -11.72 -12.10 23.48
C SER A 225 -11.35 -13.49 22.99
N ASN A 226 -11.55 -14.52 23.82
CA ASN A 226 -11.34 -15.90 23.44
C ASN A 226 -12.60 -16.47 22.80
N GLN A 227 -12.59 -16.58 21.48
CA GLN A 227 -13.64 -17.12 20.62
C GLN A 227 -13.25 -18.48 20.03
N ALA A 228 -12.05 -18.97 20.33
CA ALA A 228 -11.55 -20.25 19.87
C ALA A 228 -12.20 -21.43 20.60
N THR A 229 -12.14 -22.61 20.00
CA THR A 229 -12.65 -23.86 20.56
C THR A 229 -11.63 -24.99 20.45
N THR A 230 -11.65 -25.92 21.39
CA THR A 230 -10.81 -27.11 21.34
C THR A 230 -11.55 -28.24 20.64
N SER A 231 -10.96 -28.81 19.59
CA SER A 231 -11.51 -29.92 18.81
C SER A 231 -10.82 -31.25 19.12
N LEU A 232 -11.41 -32.36 18.67
CA LEU A 232 -10.73 -33.66 18.68
C LEU A 232 -9.51 -33.62 17.73
N GLY A 233 -8.48 -34.42 18.03
CA GLY A 233 -7.30 -34.59 17.19
C GLY A 233 -6.19 -33.58 17.46
N SER A 234 -5.31 -33.39 16.47
CA SER A 234 -4.08 -32.59 16.57
C SER A 234 -4.02 -31.44 15.56
N SER A 235 -5.12 -31.06 14.92
CA SER A 235 -5.11 -29.93 13.97
C SER A 235 -4.95 -28.58 14.69
N ASN A 236 -4.31 -27.61 14.05
CA ASN A 236 -4.27 -26.23 14.53
C ASN A 236 -4.73 -25.28 13.43
N ALA A 237 -5.78 -24.51 13.73
CA ALA A 237 -6.30 -23.44 12.90
C ALA A 237 -6.63 -22.23 13.81
N ILE A 238 -5.79 -21.99 14.83
CA ILE A 238 -5.95 -20.84 15.72
C ILE A 238 -5.39 -19.60 15.05
N GLU A 239 -6.15 -18.53 15.14
CA GLU A 239 -5.72 -17.19 14.79
C GLU A 239 -5.75 -16.30 16.03
N VAL A 240 -4.77 -15.42 16.10
CA VAL A 240 -4.74 -14.33 17.08
C VAL A 240 -4.58 -13.05 16.30
N ASP A 241 -5.43 -12.07 16.55
CA ASP A 241 -5.33 -10.76 15.94
C ASP A 241 -5.44 -9.66 17.01
N ARG A 242 -4.87 -8.50 16.73
CA ARG A 242 -5.00 -7.31 17.58
C ARG A 242 -5.93 -6.33 16.88
N THR A 243 -6.98 -5.92 17.59
CA THR A 243 -7.91 -4.91 17.12
C THR A 243 -7.15 -3.63 16.77
N ARG A 244 -7.39 -3.14 15.55
CA ARG A 244 -6.79 -1.92 15.01
C ARG A 244 -6.75 -0.78 16.04
N ALA A 245 -5.59 -0.14 16.16
CA ALA A 245 -5.36 1.02 17.02
C ALA A 245 -5.60 0.80 18.53
N LYS A 246 -5.70 -0.46 18.99
CA LYS A 246 -5.97 -0.83 20.39
C LYS A 246 -5.14 -2.03 20.83
N ASN A 247 -5.10 -2.27 22.13
CA ASN A 247 -4.54 -3.47 22.76
C ASN A 247 -5.63 -4.50 23.12
N GLU A 248 -6.63 -4.68 22.24
CA GLU A 248 -7.70 -5.68 22.38
C GLU A 248 -7.41 -6.85 21.43
N TYR A 249 -7.15 -8.04 21.95
CA TYR A 249 -6.75 -9.21 21.14
C TYR A 249 -7.90 -10.21 21.02
N VAL A 250 -8.10 -10.74 19.82
CA VAL A 250 -9.11 -11.75 19.54
C VAL A 250 -8.41 -13.06 19.22
N VAL A 251 -8.75 -14.12 19.94
CA VAL A 251 -8.30 -15.49 19.67
C VAL A 251 -9.46 -16.25 19.07
N SER A 252 -9.32 -16.76 17.85
CA SER A 252 -10.38 -17.42 17.09
C SER A 252 -9.90 -18.76 16.52
N GLY A 253 -10.80 -19.52 15.91
CA GLY A 253 -10.47 -20.79 15.25
C GLY A 253 -10.54 -22.03 16.16
N LYS A 254 -9.81 -23.08 15.78
CA LYS A 254 -9.85 -24.39 16.44
C LYS A 254 -8.45 -24.93 16.75
N ILE A 255 -8.27 -25.51 17.93
CA ILE A 255 -7.06 -26.26 18.30
C ILE A 255 -7.40 -27.68 18.73
N GLY A 256 -6.68 -28.66 18.21
CA GLY A 256 -6.83 -30.06 18.58
C GLY A 256 -6.40 -30.32 20.02
N HIS A 257 -7.17 -31.12 20.76
CA HIS A 257 -6.87 -31.47 22.15
C HIS A 257 -5.48 -32.10 22.34
N SER A 258 -4.98 -32.84 21.35
CA SER A 258 -3.64 -33.43 21.37
C SER A 258 -2.57 -32.58 20.67
N HIS A 259 -2.90 -31.38 20.18
CA HIS A 259 -1.91 -30.46 19.62
C HIS A 259 -1.06 -29.85 20.76
N PRO A 260 0.26 -29.65 20.58
CA PRO A 260 1.09 -28.96 21.57
C PRO A 260 0.61 -27.50 21.79
N PRO A 261 0.97 -26.84 22.90
CA PRO A 261 0.70 -25.42 23.08
C PRO A 261 1.28 -24.59 21.93
N VAL A 262 0.52 -23.60 21.48
CA VAL A 262 0.95 -22.63 20.46
C VAL A 262 1.49 -21.40 21.18
N GLN A 263 2.65 -20.92 20.74
CA GLN A 263 3.20 -19.62 21.15
C GLN A 263 3.37 -18.76 19.91
N LEU A 264 2.91 -17.52 19.99
CA LEU A 264 3.03 -16.55 18.92
C LEU A 264 3.23 -15.16 19.50
N ARG A 265 3.79 -14.25 18.68
CA ARG A 265 4.00 -12.85 19.06
C ARG A 265 2.99 -11.95 18.37
N ARG A 266 2.50 -10.95 19.09
CA ARG A 266 1.64 -9.90 18.54
C ARG A 266 2.09 -8.52 18.99
N THR A 267 1.95 -7.55 18.09
CA THR A 267 2.38 -6.18 18.33
C THR A 267 1.56 -5.53 19.44
N VAL A 268 2.13 -4.50 20.09
CA VAL A 268 1.38 -3.58 20.96
C VAL A 268 1.11 -2.27 20.22
N ASN A 269 0.08 -1.53 20.63
CA ASN A 269 -0.33 -0.32 19.94
C ASN A 269 0.59 0.90 20.18
N ASP A 270 1.02 1.14 21.43
CA ASP A 270 1.94 2.24 21.78
C ASP A 270 3.24 1.66 22.35
N PRO A 271 4.35 1.69 21.60
CA PRO A 271 5.60 1.07 22.01
C PRO A 271 6.22 1.76 23.23
N SER A 272 6.10 3.09 23.32
CA SER A 272 6.68 3.87 24.42
C SER A 272 5.99 3.59 25.76
N LEU A 273 4.65 3.55 25.78
CA LEU A 273 3.88 3.25 26.98
C LEU A 273 4.03 1.78 27.39
N TYR A 274 4.11 0.87 26.42
CA TYR A 274 4.46 -0.53 26.66
C TYR A 274 5.82 -0.66 27.34
N THR A 275 6.86 -0.03 26.78
CA THR A 275 8.20 -0.01 27.35
C THR A 275 8.18 0.52 28.80
N GLY A 276 7.49 1.64 29.04
CA GLY A 276 7.33 2.21 30.37
C GLY A 276 6.62 1.27 31.35
N GLU A 277 5.55 0.61 30.95
CA GLU A 277 4.83 -0.33 31.81
C GLU A 277 5.69 -1.53 32.19
N VAL A 278 6.38 -2.14 31.22
CA VAL A 278 7.31 -3.25 31.50
C VAL A 278 8.44 -2.79 32.40
N PHE A 279 9.01 -1.61 32.17
CA PHE A 279 10.05 -1.03 33.00
C PHE A 279 9.58 -0.84 34.44
N GLN A 280 8.38 -0.31 34.66
CA GLN A 280 7.79 -0.16 35.98
C GLN A 280 7.62 -1.53 36.68
N GLN A 281 7.19 -2.56 35.95
CA GLN A 281 7.08 -3.92 36.49
C GLN A 281 8.44 -4.48 36.90
N ARG A 282 9.49 -4.26 36.09
CA ARG A 282 10.86 -4.73 36.43
C ARG A 282 11.43 -3.98 37.63
N MET A 283 11.21 -2.66 37.74
CA MET A 283 11.55 -1.87 38.93
C MET A 283 10.87 -2.41 40.20
N LYS A 284 9.57 -2.73 40.12
CA LYS A 284 8.84 -3.35 41.22
C LYS A 284 9.41 -4.73 41.58
N LYS A 285 9.74 -5.56 40.58
CA LYS A 285 10.35 -6.89 40.76
C LYS A 285 11.67 -6.84 41.51
N VAL A 286 12.50 -5.81 41.28
CA VAL A 286 13.75 -5.64 42.03
C VAL A 286 13.56 -4.96 43.39
N GLY A 287 12.35 -4.52 43.73
CA GLY A 287 12.00 -3.99 45.06
C GLY A 287 11.86 -2.46 45.14
N ILE A 288 11.84 -1.74 44.02
CA ILE A 288 11.54 -0.30 44.00
C ILE A 288 10.03 -0.10 44.08
N ARG A 289 9.55 0.63 45.10
CA ARG A 289 8.12 0.90 45.31
C ARG A 289 7.69 2.21 44.66
N PHE A 290 6.51 2.24 44.06
CA PHE A 290 5.89 3.47 43.55
C PHE A 290 4.78 3.95 44.51
N ALA A 291 4.51 5.25 44.52
CA ALA A 291 3.34 5.76 45.22
C ALA A 291 2.05 5.27 44.55
N PRO A 292 0.92 5.13 45.29
CA PRO A 292 -0.32 4.62 44.72
C PRO A 292 -0.87 5.42 43.52
N HIS A 293 -0.53 6.71 43.43
CA HIS A 293 -0.96 7.60 42.35
C HIS A 293 0.02 7.67 41.17
N SER A 294 1.19 7.02 41.27
CA SER A 294 2.20 7.02 40.21
C SER A 294 1.66 6.33 38.95
N ARG A 295 1.84 6.97 37.80
CA ARG A 295 1.44 6.45 36.48
C ARG A 295 2.65 6.31 35.55
N VAL A 296 2.47 5.51 34.50
CA VAL A 296 3.31 5.56 33.31
C VAL A 296 2.69 6.58 32.36
N MET A 297 3.48 7.51 31.86
CA MET A 297 2.98 8.56 30.96
C MET A 297 4.07 9.07 30.01
N GLN A 298 3.67 9.58 28.85
CA GLN A 298 4.59 10.27 27.94
C GLN A 298 4.98 11.65 28.49
N GLY A 299 6.21 12.08 28.19
CA GLY A 299 6.71 13.41 28.54
C GLY A 299 8.15 13.61 28.08
N ILE A 300 8.71 14.79 28.31
CA ILE A 300 10.07 15.14 27.84
C ILE A 300 11.07 15.02 29.00
N ALA A 301 12.22 14.42 28.72
CA ALA A 301 13.34 14.33 29.65
C ALA A 301 13.94 15.72 29.94
N PRO A 302 14.41 15.96 31.18
CA PRO A 302 15.09 17.22 31.49
C PRO A 302 16.40 17.36 30.71
N SER A 303 16.83 18.60 30.48
CA SER A 303 18.18 18.88 29.99
C SER A 303 19.24 18.48 31.02
N GLY A 304 20.34 17.86 30.58
CA GLY A 304 21.48 17.50 31.45
C GLY A 304 22.01 16.10 31.15
N ASN A 305 22.90 15.63 32.03
CA ASN A 305 23.49 14.29 31.91
C ASN A 305 22.54 13.21 32.43
N PRO A 306 22.43 12.06 31.75
CA PRO A 306 21.64 10.94 32.24
C PRO A 306 22.25 10.35 33.52
N LEU A 307 21.38 9.81 34.38
CA LEU A 307 21.77 9.05 35.57
C LEU A 307 22.38 7.70 35.20
N LEU A 308 21.84 7.06 34.16
CA LEU A 308 22.28 5.78 33.62
C LEU A 308 22.07 5.78 32.10
N THR A 309 22.91 5.03 31.40
CA THR A 309 22.80 4.83 29.95
C THR A 309 22.93 3.34 29.63
N GLN A 310 21.99 2.80 28.87
CA GLN A 310 22.05 1.48 28.26
C GLN A 310 22.37 1.66 26.76
N LYS A 311 23.31 0.88 26.25
CA LYS A 311 23.68 0.89 24.83
C LYS A 311 23.01 -0.26 24.09
N SER A 312 22.60 -0.01 22.84
CA SER A 312 22.05 -1.01 21.93
C SER A 312 23.07 -2.11 21.62
N LEU A 313 22.68 -3.16 20.90
CA LEU A 313 23.64 -3.99 20.18
C LEU A 313 24.44 -3.13 19.16
N PRO A 314 25.70 -3.50 18.83
CA PRO A 314 26.46 -2.81 17.79
C PRO A 314 25.76 -2.83 16.44
N LEU A 315 25.95 -1.78 15.64
CA LEU A 315 25.30 -1.62 14.32
C LEU A 315 25.44 -2.86 13.43
N LYS A 316 26.61 -3.49 13.37
CA LYS A 316 26.80 -4.72 12.58
C LYS A 316 25.88 -5.87 12.98
N THR A 317 25.56 -5.97 14.27
CA THR A 317 24.64 -6.99 14.80
C THR A 317 23.19 -6.62 14.56
N LEU A 318 22.86 -5.32 14.56
CA LEU A 318 21.53 -4.84 14.18
C LEU A 318 21.26 -5.14 12.70
N VAL A 319 22.21 -4.78 11.83
CA VAL A 319 22.10 -5.01 10.39
C VAL A 319 22.02 -6.50 10.08
N SER A 320 22.85 -7.36 10.68
CA SER A 320 22.80 -8.80 10.39
C SER A 320 21.46 -9.47 10.76
N LYS A 321 20.71 -8.90 11.71
CA LYS A 321 19.35 -9.34 12.06
C LYS A 321 18.31 -8.94 11.00
N MET A 322 18.55 -7.88 10.22
CA MET A 322 17.60 -7.42 9.19
C MET A 322 17.39 -8.41 8.05
N LYS A 323 18.14 -9.52 7.98
CA LYS A 323 17.86 -10.60 7.03
C LYS A 323 16.51 -11.29 7.31
N GLU A 324 16.08 -11.34 8.57
CA GLU A 324 14.82 -11.98 8.97
C GLU A 324 13.66 -10.97 8.90
N VAL A 325 12.53 -11.38 8.31
CA VAL A 325 11.35 -10.49 8.14
C VAL A 325 10.77 -10.02 9.47
N GLU A 326 10.86 -10.82 10.54
CA GLU A 326 10.41 -10.42 11.88
C GLU A 326 11.23 -9.28 12.50
N HIS A 327 12.38 -8.94 11.92
CA HIS A 327 13.25 -7.84 12.35
C HIS A 327 13.15 -6.59 11.47
N SER A 328 12.07 -6.48 10.69
CA SER A 328 11.77 -5.33 9.82
C SER A 328 11.78 -3.97 10.55
N LEU A 329 11.40 -3.95 11.84
CA LEU A 329 11.46 -2.76 12.71
C LEU A 329 12.84 -2.09 12.70
N ILE A 330 13.93 -2.87 12.67
CA ILE A 330 15.30 -2.34 12.67
C ILE A 330 15.51 -1.42 11.45
N GLY A 331 14.99 -1.79 10.28
CA GLY A 331 15.12 -1.00 9.06
C GLY A 331 14.46 0.37 9.17
N GLU A 332 13.25 0.44 9.74
CA GLU A 332 12.55 1.73 9.93
C GLU A 332 13.22 2.61 10.98
N VAL A 333 13.65 2.00 12.09
CA VAL A 333 14.38 2.74 13.13
C VAL A 333 15.66 3.32 12.55
N LEU A 334 16.46 2.54 11.82
CA LEU A 334 17.68 3.05 11.16
C LEU A 334 17.37 4.15 10.14
N LEU A 335 16.29 4.02 9.36
CA LEU A 335 15.86 5.06 8.43
C LEU A 335 15.57 6.39 9.14
N ARG A 336 14.84 6.36 10.27
CA ARG A 336 14.58 7.57 11.08
C ARG A 336 15.84 8.10 11.75
N GLN A 337 16.76 7.23 12.16
CA GLN A 337 18.05 7.65 12.72
C GLN A 337 18.89 8.41 11.69
N LEU A 338 18.87 8.00 10.42
CA LEU A 338 19.59 8.71 9.34
C LEU A 338 19.08 10.15 9.20
N ALA A 339 17.76 10.37 9.35
CA ALA A 339 17.19 11.72 9.38
C ALA A 339 17.71 12.53 10.57
N VAL A 340 17.69 11.95 11.77
CA VAL A 340 18.17 12.64 12.99
C VAL A 340 19.66 12.99 12.88
N GLU A 341 20.48 12.10 12.35
CA GLU A 341 21.91 12.36 12.15
C GLU A 341 22.17 13.46 11.12
N ALA A 342 21.31 13.58 10.11
CA ALA A 342 21.32 14.68 9.16
C ALA A 342 20.83 16.02 9.75
N GLY A 343 20.43 16.05 11.03
CA GLY A 343 19.89 17.25 11.69
C GLY A 343 18.42 17.53 11.36
N GLU A 344 17.72 16.57 10.77
CA GLU A 344 16.31 16.65 10.39
C GLU A 344 15.39 16.00 11.44
N GLU A 345 14.09 16.18 11.29
CA GLU A 345 13.09 15.46 12.09
C GLU A 345 13.21 13.94 11.86
N GLY A 346 13.25 13.16 12.95
CA GLY A 346 13.31 11.69 12.92
C GLY A 346 12.02 11.04 12.40
N SER A 347 11.77 11.17 11.10
CA SER A 347 10.57 10.68 10.41
C SER A 347 10.95 9.88 9.16
N ASP A 348 10.04 9.01 8.70
CA ASP A 348 10.25 8.21 7.48
C ASP A 348 10.46 9.11 6.25
N THR A 349 9.70 10.22 6.18
CA THR A 349 9.81 11.17 5.05
C THR A 349 11.22 11.75 4.94
N LYS A 350 11.79 12.21 6.06
CA LYS A 350 13.13 12.77 6.11
C LYS A 350 14.21 11.71 5.95
N GLY A 351 14.01 10.52 6.51
CA GLY A 351 14.92 9.39 6.31
C GLY A 351 15.01 9.00 4.84
N LEU A 352 13.90 8.98 4.12
CA LEU A 352 13.87 8.70 2.68
C LEU A 352 14.52 9.80 1.84
N GLU A 353 14.47 11.07 2.26
CA GLU A 353 15.24 12.15 1.63
C GLU A 353 16.74 11.90 1.76
N VAL A 354 17.22 11.56 2.97
CA VAL A 354 18.63 11.18 3.21
C VAL A 354 19.02 9.95 2.39
N LEU A 355 18.18 8.92 2.37
CA LEU A 355 18.44 7.69 1.62
C LEU A 355 18.53 7.93 0.11
N ARG A 356 17.64 8.75 -0.46
CA ARG A 356 17.70 9.14 -1.88
C ARG A 356 18.94 9.99 -2.18
N HIS A 357 19.30 10.90 -1.29
CA HIS A 357 20.52 11.70 -1.44
C HIS A 357 21.76 10.80 -1.46
N TYR A 358 21.88 9.88 -0.49
CA TYR A 358 22.94 8.87 -0.45
C TYR A 358 23.01 8.04 -1.75
N ALA A 359 21.87 7.51 -2.21
CA ALA A 359 21.83 6.71 -3.42
C ALA A 359 22.31 7.49 -4.65
N THR A 360 21.85 8.73 -4.82
CA THR A 360 22.15 9.55 -6.02
C THR A 360 23.53 10.21 -5.99
N HIS A 361 24.01 10.64 -4.83
CA HIS A 361 25.25 11.44 -4.72
C HIS A 361 26.45 10.63 -4.23
N THR A 362 26.24 9.56 -3.47
CA THR A 362 27.32 8.68 -2.99
C THR A 362 27.46 7.44 -3.87
N VAL A 363 26.37 6.73 -4.14
CA VAL A 363 26.40 5.50 -4.96
C VAL A 363 26.36 5.82 -6.46
N GLY A 364 25.73 6.92 -6.86
CA GLY A 364 25.65 7.36 -8.25
C GLY A 364 24.48 6.77 -9.04
N VAL A 365 23.39 6.33 -8.39
CA VAL A 365 22.24 5.79 -9.11
C VAL A 365 21.37 6.87 -9.76
N LYS A 366 20.68 6.49 -10.85
CA LYS A 366 19.70 7.34 -11.53
C LYS A 366 18.56 7.77 -10.59
N ASP A 367 18.02 8.97 -10.83
CA ASP A 367 16.89 9.55 -10.10
C ASP A 367 15.52 8.92 -10.45
N THR A 368 15.49 7.61 -10.69
CA THR A 368 14.27 6.78 -10.73
C THR A 368 14.12 5.95 -9.45
N PHE A 369 15.09 6.05 -8.52
CA PHE A 369 15.08 5.37 -7.22
C PHE A 369 14.00 5.99 -6.32
N ARG A 370 12.98 5.19 -5.96
CA ARG A 370 11.83 5.65 -5.16
C ARG A 370 11.52 4.66 -4.02
N PRO A 371 12.38 4.57 -2.99
CA PRO A 371 12.04 3.86 -1.78
C PRO A 371 10.87 4.55 -1.06
N LYS A 372 10.09 3.78 -0.33
CA LYS A 372 8.96 4.25 0.47
C LYS A 372 9.07 3.88 1.95
N ASP A 373 10.03 3.04 2.30
CA ASP A 373 10.26 2.60 3.67
C ASP A 373 11.72 2.11 3.84
N GLY A 374 12.12 1.84 5.08
CA GLY A 374 13.46 1.34 5.42
C GLY A 374 13.53 -0.18 5.48
N SER A 375 12.38 -0.84 5.63
CA SER A 375 12.23 -2.27 5.89
C SER A 375 11.88 -3.14 4.67
N GLY A 376 11.45 -2.55 3.56
CA GLY A 376 11.05 -3.29 2.35
C GLY A 376 9.68 -3.98 2.44
N LEU A 377 8.85 -3.58 3.39
CA LEU A 377 7.47 -4.04 3.54
C LEU A 377 6.50 -3.26 2.64
N SER A 378 6.86 -2.03 2.27
CA SER A 378 6.08 -1.19 1.37
C SER A 378 5.97 -1.79 -0.04
N ARG A 379 4.73 -2.04 -0.47
CA ARG A 379 4.41 -2.37 -1.87
C ARG A 379 4.44 -1.14 -2.80
N MET A 380 4.79 0.03 -2.28
CA MET A 380 4.94 1.28 -3.04
C MET A 380 6.39 1.58 -3.43
N SER A 381 7.37 0.92 -2.82
CA SER A 381 8.78 1.04 -3.21
C SER A 381 8.97 0.52 -4.64
N VAL A 382 9.76 1.22 -5.46
CA VAL A 382 10.15 0.76 -6.79
C VAL A 382 11.66 0.92 -7.01
N MET A 383 12.29 -0.13 -7.52
CA MET A 383 13.73 -0.21 -7.79
C MET A 383 13.99 -1.07 -9.03
N SER A 384 15.12 -0.84 -9.70
CA SER A 384 15.55 -1.62 -10.87
C SER A 384 16.73 -2.56 -10.53
N PRO A 385 16.93 -3.64 -11.30
CA PRO A 385 18.12 -4.47 -11.19
C PRO A 385 19.41 -3.65 -11.29
N GLU A 386 19.43 -2.62 -12.15
CA GLU A 386 20.60 -1.75 -12.33
C GLU A 386 20.98 -1.01 -11.06
N GLN A 387 20.01 -0.41 -10.38
CA GLN A 387 20.24 0.26 -9.10
C GLN A 387 20.81 -0.70 -8.05
N LEU A 388 20.30 -1.94 -7.97
CA LEU A 388 20.81 -2.93 -7.02
C LEU A 388 22.24 -3.36 -7.35
N THR A 389 22.58 -3.56 -8.63
CA THR A 389 23.96 -3.88 -9.02
C THR A 389 24.92 -2.69 -8.88
N ASP A 390 24.45 -1.45 -9.06
CA ASP A 390 25.24 -0.24 -8.79
C ASP A 390 25.60 -0.16 -7.31
N LEU A 391 24.65 -0.47 -6.42
CA LEU A 391 24.94 -0.58 -4.98
C LEU A 391 26.00 -1.65 -4.70
N MET A 392 25.92 -2.82 -5.35
CA MET A 392 26.91 -3.89 -5.14
C MET A 392 28.31 -3.50 -5.63
N GLN A 393 28.40 -2.79 -6.75
CA GLN A 393 29.66 -2.23 -7.23
C GLN A 393 30.22 -1.20 -6.26
N TRP A 394 29.40 -0.31 -5.72
CA TRP A 394 29.82 0.63 -4.68
C TRP A 394 30.35 -0.11 -3.44
N VAL A 395 29.59 -1.08 -2.95
CA VAL A 395 29.91 -1.88 -1.75
C VAL A 395 31.21 -2.66 -1.92
N SER A 396 31.54 -3.12 -3.13
CA SER A 396 32.79 -3.87 -3.36
C SER A 396 34.05 -2.98 -3.28
N HIS A 397 33.91 -1.66 -3.38
CA HIS A 397 35.02 -0.70 -3.40
C HIS A 397 35.22 0.03 -2.07
N ASP A 398 34.18 0.16 -1.25
CA ASP A 398 34.25 0.86 0.04
C ASP A 398 34.47 -0.14 1.21
N PRO A 399 35.64 -0.13 1.87
CA PRO A 399 35.93 -1.04 2.98
C PRO A 399 34.97 -0.92 4.17
N SER A 400 34.30 0.23 4.35
CA SER A 400 33.29 0.42 5.40
C SER A 400 32.06 -0.49 5.20
N GLN A 401 31.82 -0.92 3.95
CA GLN A 401 30.65 -1.70 3.55
C GLN A 401 30.84 -3.21 3.67
N LYS A 402 32.03 -3.68 4.09
CA LYS A 402 32.37 -5.11 4.15
C LYS A 402 31.33 -5.97 4.89
N GLU A 403 30.75 -5.43 5.96
CA GLU A 403 29.74 -6.11 6.78
C GLU A 403 28.35 -6.19 6.13
N LEU A 404 28.11 -5.52 4.99
CA LEU A 404 26.82 -5.62 4.28
C LEU A 404 26.57 -7.04 3.77
N THR A 405 27.64 -7.77 3.42
CA THR A 405 27.57 -9.18 2.99
C THR A 405 27.00 -10.13 4.05
N THR A 406 26.87 -9.69 5.31
CA THR A 406 26.19 -10.46 6.38
C THR A 406 24.69 -10.62 6.15
N LEU A 407 24.10 -9.78 5.27
CA LEU A 407 22.72 -9.90 4.82
C LEU A 407 22.54 -10.98 3.74
N PHE A 408 23.62 -11.48 3.16
CA PHE A 408 23.55 -12.52 2.14
C PHE A 408 23.53 -13.92 2.76
N THR A 409 22.60 -14.72 2.27
CA THR A 409 22.43 -16.14 2.60
C THR A 409 23.29 -16.96 1.64
N SER A 410 24.00 -17.95 2.19
CA SER A 410 24.75 -18.93 1.38
C SER A 410 23.83 -20.05 0.89
N VAL A 411 24.19 -20.70 -0.21
CA VAL A 411 23.54 -21.96 -0.63
C VAL A 411 23.56 -22.97 0.52
N GLY A 412 22.44 -23.68 0.74
CA GLY A 412 22.27 -24.63 1.86
C GLY A 412 21.78 -24.01 3.17
N GLU A 413 21.65 -22.68 3.25
CA GLU A 413 21.17 -21.97 4.44
C GLU A 413 19.85 -21.23 4.17
N GLY A 414 19.08 -20.98 5.23
CA GLY A 414 17.89 -20.11 5.17
C GLY A 414 16.93 -20.47 4.03
N ALA A 415 16.51 -19.45 3.27
CA ALA A 415 15.64 -19.60 2.11
C ALA A 415 16.33 -20.23 0.87
N LEU A 416 17.65 -20.41 0.89
CA LEU A 416 18.41 -21.15 -0.14
C LEU A 416 18.70 -22.60 0.25
N LYS A 417 18.16 -23.07 1.39
CA LYS A 417 18.29 -24.47 1.80
C LYS A 417 17.54 -25.38 0.82
N GLY A 418 18.20 -26.41 0.33
CA GLY A 418 17.69 -27.33 -0.70
C GLY A 418 17.69 -26.75 -2.12
N ARG A 419 18.16 -25.51 -2.31
CA ARG A 419 18.28 -24.84 -3.63
C ARG A 419 19.74 -24.85 -4.06
N MET A 420 20.02 -25.16 -5.32
CA MET A 420 21.37 -25.16 -5.91
C MET A 420 22.46 -26.02 -5.21
N GLU A 421 22.13 -26.81 -4.18
CA GLU A 421 23.07 -27.70 -3.49
C GLU A 421 23.67 -28.74 -4.44
N GLY A 422 24.97 -29.04 -4.30
CA GLY A 422 25.71 -29.96 -5.17
C GLY A 422 25.99 -29.43 -6.58
N THR A 423 25.68 -28.17 -6.87
CA THR A 423 25.99 -27.50 -8.13
C THR A 423 27.23 -26.60 -8.00
N ARG A 424 27.67 -25.94 -9.08
CA ARG A 424 28.76 -24.94 -8.99
C ARG A 424 28.39 -23.70 -8.18
N ALA A 425 27.10 -23.38 -8.03
CA ALA A 425 26.68 -22.27 -7.18
C ALA A 425 26.85 -22.60 -5.69
N ASP A 426 26.91 -23.89 -5.35
CA ASP A 426 27.27 -24.34 -4.01
C ASP A 426 28.65 -23.80 -3.63
N GLU A 427 28.76 -23.25 -2.42
CA GLU A 427 29.92 -22.50 -1.90
C GLU A 427 30.31 -21.19 -2.64
N ASN A 428 29.84 -20.96 -3.87
CA ASN A 428 30.25 -19.83 -4.72
C ASN A 428 29.23 -18.69 -4.79
N LEU A 429 27.96 -18.95 -4.52
CA LEU A 429 26.88 -17.95 -4.55
C LEU A 429 26.46 -17.56 -3.13
N ARG A 430 26.34 -16.24 -2.90
CA ARG A 430 25.73 -15.67 -1.69
C ARG A 430 24.80 -14.54 -2.10
N ALA A 431 23.55 -14.60 -1.67
CA ALA A 431 22.53 -13.65 -2.11
C ALA A 431 21.47 -13.37 -1.06
N PHE A 432 20.76 -12.26 -1.24
CA PHE A 432 19.54 -11.91 -0.54
C PHE A 432 18.34 -12.46 -1.34
N PRO A 433 17.69 -13.55 -0.89
CA PRO A 433 16.48 -14.07 -1.53
C PRO A 433 15.26 -13.23 -1.13
N VAL A 434 14.33 -13.07 -2.07
CA VAL A 434 13.02 -12.45 -1.87
C VAL A 434 11.96 -13.48 -2.21
N ASP A 435 11.07 -13.76 -1.26
CA ASP A 435 9.89 -14.63 -1.42
C ASP A 435 8.71 -13.96 -0.71
N GLU A 436 7.91 -13.24 -1.47
CA GLU A 436 6.78 -12.44 -1.00
C GLU A 436 5.58 -12.67 -1.93
N PRO A 437 4.33 -12.60 -1.45
CA PRO A 437 3.16 -12.79 -2.33
C PRO A 437 3.23 -11.91 -3.59
N GLY A 438 3.33 -12.53 -4.77
CA GLY A 438 3.44 -11.86 -6.07
C GLY A 438 4.83 -11.31 -6.44
N ILE A 439 5.87 -11.48 -5.61
CA ILE A 439 7.22 -10.94 -5.81
C ILE A 439 8.26 -12.00 -5.43
N SER A 440 9.22 -12.24 -6.32
CA SER A 440 10.39 -13.08 -6.06
C SER A 440 11.66 -12.42 -6.59
N GLY A 441 12.81 -12.82 -6.08
CA GLY A 441 14.07 -12.36 -6.63
C GLY A 441 15.30 -12.86 -5.89
N LEU A 442 16.45 -12.66 -6.52
CA LEU A 442 17.74 -13.03 -5.98
C LEU A 442 18.77 -11.96 -6.34
N THR A 443 19.32 -11.29 -5.34
CA THR A 443 20.36 -10.25 -5.53
C THR A 443 21.57 -10.56 -4.69
N GLY A 444 22.77 -10.57 -5.28
CA GLY A 444 23.97 -10.95 -4.54
C GLY A 444 25.24 -10.99 -5.37
N ILE A 445 26.19 -11.78 -4.87
CA ILE A 445 27.50 -11.97 -5.47
C ILE A 445 27.71 -13.47 -5.71
N VAL A 446 28.29 -13.80 -6.87
CA VAL A 446 28.69 -15.15 -7.22
C VAL A 446 30.13 -15.15 -7.72
N LYS A 447 30.94 -16.09 -7.23
CA LYS A 447 32.26 -16.35 -7.78
C LYS A 447 32.12 -17.19 -9.03
N SER A 448 32.59 -16.68 -10.15
CA SER A 448 32.60 -17.40 -11.43
C SER A 448 33.57 -18.59 -11.37
N ARG A 449 33.62 -19.38 -12.44
CA ARG A 449 34.54 -20.51 -12.55
C ARG A 449 36.02 -20.10 -12.53
N THR A 450 36.34 -18.88 -12.98
CA THR A 450 37.70 -18.32 -12.94
C THR A 450 38.04 -17.68 -11.59
N GLY A 451 37.08 -17.64 -10.65
CA GLY A 451 37.20 -16.94 -9.38
C GLY A 451 36.84 -15.45 -9.44
N GLU A 452 36.45 -14.95 -10.61
CA GLU A 452 36.00 -13.57 -10.80
C GLU A 452 34.68 -13.32 -10.04
N PRO A 453 34.60 -12.29 -9.18
CA PRO A 453 33.38 -11.95 -8.48
C PRO A 453 32.39 -11.21 -9.41
N LEU A 454 31.19 -11.75 -9.54
CA LEU A 454 30.10 -11.17 -10.32
C LEU A 454 29.00 -10.68 -9.38
N ALA A 455 28.57 -9.43 -9.51
CA ALA A 455 27.36 -8.94 -8.89
C ALA A 455 26.16 -9.20 -9.80
N PHE A 456 25.03 -9.60 -9.22
CA PHE A 456 23.81 -9.81 -9.99
C PHE A 456 22.57 -9.39 -9.19
N SER A 457 21.53 -9.01 -9.93
CA SER A 457 20.18 -8.83 -9.41
C SER A 457 19.18 -9.43 -10.38
N ILE A 458 18.32 -10.31 -9.89
CA ILE A 458 17.19 -10.92 -10.59
C ILE A 458 15.93 -10.51 -9.85
N MET A 459 14.99 -9.87 -10.54
CA MET A 459 13.73 -9.39 -9.98
C MET A 459 12.55 -9.93 -10.78
N ILE A 460 11.54 -10.45 -10.08
CA ILE A 460 10.37 -11.10 -10.67
C ILE A 460 9.10 -10.60 -9.95
N ASN A 461 8.25 -9.86 -10.65
CA ASN A 461 6.93 -9.45 -10.15
C ASN A 461 5.81 -10.23 -10.86
N GLY A 462 4.62 -10.29 -10.26
CA GLY A 462 3.48 -11.00 -10.83
C GLY A 462 3.57 -12.52 -10.63
N VAL A 463 4.35 -12.98 -9.65
CA VAL A 463 4.56 -14.40 -9.36
C VAL A 463 3.27 -15.06 -8.88
N SER A 464 2.74 -15.97 -9.69
CA SER A 464 1.57 -16.79 -9.33
C SER A 464 1.95 -18.18 -8.82
N ARG A 465 3.21 -18.60 -9.03
CA ARG A 465 3.75 -19.90 -8.60
C ARG A 465 5.21 -19.74 -8.17
N GLN A 466 5.47 -19.82 -6.87
CA GLN A 466 6.81 -19.56 -6.30
C GLN A 466 7.89 -20.49 -6.88
N GLN A 467 7.62 -21.79 -6.98
CA GLN A 467 8.55 -22.77 -7.54
C GLN A 467 9.06 -22.40 -8.96
N VAL A 468 8.22 -21.76 -9.79
CA VAL A 468 8.62 -21.37 -11.15
C VAL A 468 9.64 -20.23 -11.12
N ALA A 469 9.49 -19.32 -10.15
CA ALA A 469 10.45 -18.24 -9.91
C ALA A 469 11.75 -18.79 -9.31
N ASP A 470 11.67 -19.67 -8.30
CA ASP A 470 12.84 -20.32 -7.70
C ASP A 470 13.66 -21.10 -8.74
N ASP A 471 13.00 -21.89 -9.60
CA ASP A 471 13.69 -22.63 -10.67
C ASP A 471 14.39 -21.70 -11.68
N LEU A 472 13.84 -20.51 -11.94
CA LEU A 472 14.46 -19.52 -12.81
C LEU A 472 15.71 -18.93 -12.15
N GLU A 473 15.58 -18.48 -10.91
CA GLU A 473 16.67 -17.95 -10.09
C GLU A 473 17.82 -18.96 -9.95
N ASP A 474 17.51 -20.21 -9.65
CA ASP A 474 18.50 -21.29 -9.50
C ASP A 474 19.25 -21.53 -10.81
N ARG A 475 18.53 -21.62 -11.93
CA ARG A 475 19.15 -21.79 -13.27
C ARG A 475 20.07 -20.63 -13.61
N MET A 476 19.66 -19.40 -13.30
CA MET A 476 20.50 -18.22 -13.51
C MET A 476 21.73 -18.29 -12.60
N GLY A 477 21.57 -18.50 -11.29
CA GLY A 477 22.66 -18.59 -10.32
C GLY A 477 23.72 -19.66 -10.67
N ILE A 478 23.28 -20.85 -11.05
CA ILE A 478 24.16 -21.95 -11.51
C ILE A 478 24.92 -21.56 -12.78
N THR A 479 24.26 -20.86 -13.70
CA THR A 479 24.87 -20.39 -14.95
C THR A 479 25.93 -19.33 -14.66
N LEU A 480 25.65 -18.39 -13.76
CA LEU A 480 26.62 -17.36 -13.35
C LEU A 480 27.87 -17.98 -12.69
N ALA A 481 27.70 -18.98 -11.82
CA ALA A 481 28.81 -19.71 -11.21
C ALA A 481 29.65 -20.51 -12.23
N SER A 482 29.12 -20.73 -13.44
CA SER A 482 29.79 -21.46 -14.52
C SER A 482 30.49 -20.54 -15.53
N TYR A 483 30.26 -19.22 -15.48
CA TYR A 483 30.90 -18.24 -16.36
C TYR A 483 32.44 -18.32 -16.28
N PRO A 484 33.18 -18.22 -17.41
CA PRO A 484 32.75 -17.95 -18.79
C PRO A 484 32.35 -19.18 -19.62
N GLU A 485 32.30 -20.38 -19.03
CA GLU A 485 31.98 -21.63 -19.73
C GLU A 485 30.47 -21.85 -19.92
N ILE A 486 29.85 -20.97 -20.71
CA ILE A 486 28.41 -21.02 -21.01
C ILE A 486 28.17 -21.78 -22.32
N PRO A 487 27.28 -22.81 -22.35
CA PRO A 487 26.92 -23.50 -23.58
C PRO A 487 26.24 -22.57 -24.59
N GLU A 488 26.46 -22.81 -25.89
CA GLU A 488 25.76 -22.08 -26.95
C GLU A 488 24.24 -22.33 -26.92
N VAL A 489 23.48 -21.28 -27.22
CA VAL A 489 22.02 -21.31 -27.38
C VAL A 489 21.61 -20.54 -28.63
N LYS A 490 20.48 -20.96 -29.23
CA LYS A 490 19.90 -20.23 -30.37
C LYS A 490 19.46 -18.84 -29.92
N ALA A 491 19.82 -17.82 -30.69
CA ALA A 491 19.40 -16.45 -30.45
C ALA A 491 17.86 -16.35 -30.45
N VAL A 492 17.33 -15.59 -29.49
CA VAL A 492 15.88 -15.29 -29.39
C VAL A 492 15.63 -13.96 -30.13
N ASN A 493 14.90 -13.98 -31.24
CA ASN A 493 14.45 -12.77 -31.95
C ASN A 493 13.09 -12.33 -31.40
N ASP A 494 12.99 -11.09 -30.91
CA ASP A 494 11.87 -10.60 -30.10
C ASP A 494 11.24 -9.30 -30.64
N THR A 495 10.61 -9.36 -31.82
CA THR A 495 9.70 -8.30 -32.27
C THR A 495 8.54 -8.89 -33.06
N GLU A 496 7.42 -9.16 -32.39
CA GLU A 496 6.15 -9.37 -33.08
C GLU A 496 5.65 -8.05 -33.66
N LYS A 497 5.27 -8.05 -34.94
CA LYS A 497 4.71 -6.87 -35.61
C LYS A 497 3.19 -6.99 -35.71
N TYR A 498 2.50 -5.95 -35.28
CA TYR A 498 1.05 -5.80 -35.34
C TYR A 498 0.65 -4.65 -36.28
N PRO A 499 -0.61 -4.59 -36.74
CA PRO A 499 -1.09 -3.51 -37.60
C PRO A 499 -0.83 -2.09 -37.06
N LEU A 500 -0.86 -1.90 -35.74
CA LEU A 500 -0.60 -0.60 -35.10
C LEU A 500 0.84 -0.42 -34.60
N SER A 501 1.75 -1.38 -34.81
CA SER A 501 3.13 -1.31 -34.31
C SER A 501 3.86 -0.04 -34.75
N ALA A 502 3.78 0.31 -36.03
CA ALA A 502 4.42 1.52 -36.56
C ALA A 502 3.91 2.83 -35.92
N LEU A 503 2.67 2.83 -35.42
CA LEU A 503 2.04 3.98 -34.77
C LEU A 503 2.36 4.04 -33.27
N LEU A 504 2.41 2.88 -32.60
CA LEU A 504 2.43 2.81 -31.14
C LEU A 504 3.81 2.50 -30.55
N ASP A 505 4.66 1.74 -31.25
CA ASP A 505 6.01 1.43 -30.77
C ASP A 505 6.85 2.69 -30.45
N PRO A 506 6.80 3.79 -31.25
CA PRO A 506 7.52 5.01 -30.91
C PRO A 506 7.01 5.72 -29.66
N LEU A 507 5.73 5.52 -29.29
CA LEU A 507 5.11 6.14 -28.12
C LEU A 507 5.49 5.37 -26.84
N VAL A 508 5.43 4.03 -26.87
CA VAL A 508 5.70 3.20 -25.69
C VAL A 508 7.20 3.06 -25.39
N ASN A 509 8.08 3.23 -26.38
CA ASN A 509 9.54 3.16 -26.23
C ASN A 509 10.21 4.55 -26.23
N ARG A 510 9.44 5.61 -25.92
CA ARG A 510 9.94 6.99 -25.94
C ARG A 510 10.98 7.23 -24.83
N GLU A 511 12.02 7.98 -25.15
CA GLU A 511 13.01 8.44 -24.17
C GLU A 511 12.35 9.24 -23.03
N GLY A 512 12.75 9.00 -21.78
CA GLY A 512 12.15 9.55 -20.56
C GLY A 512 11.10 8.64 -19.92
N TYR A 513 10.75 7.51 -20.54
CA TYR A 513 9.87 6.47 -19.99
C TYR A 513 10.66 5.23 -19.53
N GLU A 514 12.00 5.32 -19.49
CA GLU A 514 12.86 4.27 -18.97
C GLU A 514 12.47 3.96 -17.52
N GLY A 515 12.25 2.67 -17.24
CA GLY A 515 11.88 2.21 -15.91
C GLY A 515 10.39 2.01 -15.68
N ILE A 516 9.52 2.48 -16.58
CA ILE A 516 8.08 2.18 -16.54
C ILE A 516 7.84 0.79 -17.13
N GLN A 517 7.05 0.00 -16.41
CA GLN A 517 6.43 -1.20 -16.94
C GLN A 517 5.14 -0.83 -17.67
N THR A 518 5.19 -0.78 -19.00
CA THR A 518 4.03 -0.52 -19.86
C THR A 518 3.50 -1.83 -20.42
N GLY A 519 2.22 -2.12 -20.15
CA GLY A 519 1.46 -3.20 -20.76
C GLY A 519 0.32 -2.62 -21.59
N MET A 520 0.17 -3.08 -22.83
CA MET A 520 -0.83 -2.58 -23.74
C MET A 520 -1.38 -3.66 -24.67
N VAL A 521 -2.71 -3.69 -24.83
CA VAL A 521 -3.40 -4.51 -25.82
C VAL A 521 -4.49 -3.69 -26.49
N VAL A 522 -4.62 -3.84 -27.81
CA VAL A 522 -5.72 -3.29 -28.61
C VAL A 522 -6.29 -4.40 -29.47
N ARG A 523 -7.61 -4.55 -29.47
CA ARG A 523 -8.31 -5.58 -30.23
C ARG A 523 -9.48 -4.96 -30.99
N SER A 524 -9.61 -5.33 -32.27
CA SER A 524 -10.82 -5.08 -33.03
C SER A 524 -11.95 -5.97 -32.54
N LEU A 525 -13.06 -5.36 -32.14
CA LEU A 525 -14.27 -6.07 -31.75
C LEU A 525 -15.09 -6.54 -32.96
N ASP A 526 -14.85 -5.94 -34.13
CA ASP A 526 -15.58 -6.27 -35.36
C ASP A 526 -14.95 -7.47 -36.08
N SER A 527 -13.61 -7.52 -36.18
CA SER A 527 -12.89 -8.65 -36.81
C SER A 527 -12.38 -9.69 -35.81
N GLY A 528 -12.26 -9.33 -34.54
CA GLY A 528 -11.64 -10.15 -33.49
C GLY A 528 -10.10 -10.14 -33.50
N GLU A 529 -9.47 -9.42 -34.43
CA GLU A 529 -8.02 -9.29 -34.62
C GLU A 529 -7.34 -8.51 -33.48
N THR A 530 -6.17 -8.98 -33.03
CA THR A 530 -5.30 -8.22 -32.13
C THR A 530 -4.53 -7.18 -32.95
N MET A 531 -4.86 -5.90 -32.74
CA MET A 531 -4.30 -4.78 -33.49
C MET A 531 -2.96 -4.28 -32.92
N TYR A 532 -2.73 -4.53 -31.63
CA TYR A 532 -1.47 -4.24 -30.94
C TYR A 532 -1.32 -5.08 -29.68
N ARG A 533 -0.08 -5.48 -29.38
CA ARG A 533 0.29 -6.12 -28.11
C ARG A 533 1.70 -5.71 -27.71
N HIS A 534 1.85 -5.19 -26.50
CA HIS A 534 3.12 -4.89 -25.87
C HIS A 534 3.03 -5.30 -24.40
N GLU A 535 3.83 -6.28 -23.96
CA GLU A 535 3.73 -6.87 -22.61
C GLU A 535 2.29 -7.24 -22.19
N GLY A 536 1.45 -7.64 -23.16
CA GLY A 536 0.00 -7.74 -22.96
C GLY A 536 -0.45 -8.81 -21.97
N SER A 537 0.38 -9.82 -21.72
CA SER A 537 0.11 -10.90 -20.76
C SER A 537 0.67 -10.61 -19.36
N THR A 538 1.45 -9.53 -19.18
CA THR A 538 2.15 -9.25 -17.92
C THR A 538 1.18 -8.81 -16.84
N HIS A 539 1.32 -9.36 -15.63
CA HIS A 539 0.52 -8.96 -14.49
C HIS A 539 1.00 -7.64 -13.92
N GLN A 540 0.02 -6.80 -13.66
CA GLN A 540 0.19 -5.43 -13.29
C GLN A 540 -0.89 -5.07 -12.28
N THR A 541 -0.56 -4.19 -11.33
CA THR A 541 -1.58 -3.58 -10.47
C THR A 541 -2.50 -2.72 -11.34
N PRO A 542 -3.81 -3.00 -11.39
CA PRO A 542 -4.73 -2.31 -12.30
C PRO A 542 -5.22 -0.95 -11.80
N ALA A 543 -4.97 -0.63 -10.52
CA ALA A 543 -5.66 0.45 -9.82
C ALA A 543 -7.18 0.35 -10.06
N SER A 544 -7.87 1.47 -10.25
CA SER A 544 -9.34 1.50 -10.43
C SER A 544 -9.88 0.80 -11.68
N ASN A 545 -9.04 0.22 -12.56
CA ASN A 545 -9.54 -0.68 -13.59
C ASN A 545 -10.07 -2.01 -13.01
N THR A 546 -9.76 -2.36 -11.74
CA THR A 546 -10.46 -3.42 -11.00
C THR A 546 -11.97 -3.22 -11.01
N LYS A 547 -12.45 -1.96 -10.96
CA LYS A 547 -13.89 -1.64 -10.97
C LYS A 547 -14.59 -2.11 -12.24
N LEU A 548 -13.87 -2.33 -13.35
CA LEU A 548 -14.44 -2.95 -14.55
C LEU A 548 -14.88 -4.39 -14.26
N LEU A 549 -14.09 -5.16 -13.50
CA LEU A 549 -14.39 -6.53 -13.12
C LEU A 549 -15.60 -6.54 -12.16
N THR A 550 -15.56 -5.69 -11.12
CA THR A 550 -16.63 -5.60 -10.11
C THR A 550 -17.95 -5.14 -10.70
N SER A 551 -17.97 -4.08 -11.51
CA SER A 551 -19.20 -3.58 -12.13
C SER A 551 -19.76 -4.54 -13.18
N SER A 552 -18.90 -5.22 -13.95
CA SER A 552 -19.33 -6.26 -14.90
C SER A 552 -20.02 -7.42 -14.18
N ALA A 553 -19.40 -7.94 -13.11
CA ALA A 553 -19.97 -9.01 -12.30
C ALA A 553 -21.28 -8.57 -11.62
N ALA A 554 -21.38 -7.30 -11.18
CA ALA A 554 -22.59 -6.78 -10.58
C ALA A 554 -23.76 -6.69 -11.56
N PHE A 555 -23.52 -6.20 -12.78
CA PHE A 555 -24.54 -6.17 -13.82
C PHE A 555 -25.02 -7.57 -14.22
N ASP A 556 -24.12 -8.55 -14.27
CA ASP A 556 -24.45 -9.94 -14.56
C ASP A 556 -25.27 -10.59 -13.42
N ALA A 557 -24.83 -10.41 -12.17
CA ALA A 557 -25.40 -11.11 -11.03
C ALA A 557 -26.71 -10.52 -10.49
N LEU A 558 -26.89 -9.19 -10.61
CA LEU A 558 -27.99 -8.42 -10.02
C LEU A 558 -28.88 -7.74 -11.07
N GLY A 559 -28.36 -7.43 -12.26
CA GLY A 559 -29.08 -6.68 -13.29
C GLY A 559 -29.05 -5.15 -13.10
N PRO A 560 -29.28 -4.36 -14.17
CA PRO A 560 -29.15 -2.90 -14.14
C PRO A 560 -30.21 -2.19 -13.28
N ASP A 561 -31.34 -2.85 -12.99
CA ASP A 561 -32.47 -2.29 -12.24
C ASP A 561 -32.42 -2.63 -10.75
N TYR A 562 -31.41 -3.37 -10.28
CA TYR A 562 -31.27 -3.71 -8.87
C TYR A 562 -31.19 -2.44 -8.01
N GLN A 563 -31.92 -2.43 -6.90
CA GLN A 563 -31.89 -1.34 -5.92
C GLN A 563 -31.44 -1.86 -4.56
N PHE A 564 -30.52 -1.12 -3.94
CA PHE A 564 -30.09 -1.38 -2.58
C PHE A 564 -31.18 -0.95 -1.61
N ARG A 565 -31.30 -1.63 -0.46
CA ARG A 565 -32.34 -1.33 0.54
C ARG A 565 -31.77 -0.93 1.89
N THR A 566 -32.49 -0.04 2.56
CA THR A 566 -32.33 0.30 3.98
C THR A 566 -33.67 0.09 4.66
N GLU A 567 -33.69 -0.62 5.79
CA GLU A 567 -34.91 -0.97 6.51
C GLU A 567 -35.01 -0.22 7.83
N LEU A 568 -36.20 0.30 8.13
CA LEU A 568 -36.55 0.84 9.43
C LEU A 568 -37.41 -0.17 10.18
N VAL A 569 -36.99 -0.58 11.36
CA VAL A 569 -37.66 -1.58 12.18
C VAL A 569 -38.05 -0.96 13.52
N VAL A 570 -39.24 -1.32 14.00
CA VAL A 570 -39.75 -0.91 15.31
C VAL A 570 -39.77 -2.14 16.20
N ASP A 571 -39.01 -2.13 17.28
CA ASP A 571 -38.99 -3.18 18.28
C ASP A 571 -39.70 -2.70 19.55
N GLY A 572 -41.04 -2.77 19.53
CA GLY A 572 -41.89 -2.32 20.62
C GLY A 572 -43.31 -1.99 20.17
N LYS A 573 -44.13 -1.49 21.11
CA LYS A 573 -45.51 -1.05 20.81
C LYS A 573 -45.57 0.46 20.65
N ILE A 574 -46.33 0.93 19.66
CA ILE A 574 -46.65 2.34 19.47
C ILE A 574 -48.01 2.63 20.08
N THR A 575 -48.08 3.47 21.11
CA THR A 575 -49.33 3.88 21.75
C THR A 575 -49.36 5.40 21.92
N HIS A 576 -50.45 6.04 21.49
CA HIS A 576 -50.61 7.51 21.56
C HIS A 576 -49.40 8.31 21.00
N GLY A 577 -48.80 7.82 19.91
CA GLY A 577 -47.62 8.43 19.29
C GLY A 577 -46.31 8.23 20.05
N THR A 578 -46.28 7.37 21.06
CA THR A 578 -45.06 6.99 21.79
C THR A 578 -44.64 5.57 21.42
N LEU A 579 -43.42 5.40 20.96
CA LEU A 579 -42.80 4.08 20.81
C LEU A 579 -42.22 3.61 22.14
N HIS A 580 -42.83 2.58 22.72
CA HIS A 580 -42.35 1.84 23.88
C HIS A 580 -41.39 0.73 23.45
N GLY A 581 -40.20 1.12 23.00
CA GLY A 581 -39.20 0.20 22.48
C GLY A 581 -38.15 0.90 21.62
N ASP A 582 -37.34 0.10 20.94
CA ASP A 582 -36.22 0.60 20.13
C ASP A 582 -36.66 0.90 18.69
N LEU A 583 -36.07 1.95 18.11
CA LEU A 583 -36.14 2.21 16.67
C LEU A 583 -34.82 1.77 16.06
N ILE A 584 -34.86 0.85 15.10
CA ILE A 584 -33.67 0.21 14.54
C ILE A 584 -33.56 0.57 13.05
N LEU A 585 -32.41 1.10 12.63
CA LEU A 585 -32.09 1.31 11.22
C LEU A 585 -31.12 0.20 10.76
N LYS A 586 -31.53 -0.59 9.77
CA LYS A 586 -30.75 -1.70 9.23
C LYS A 586 -30.29 -1.40 7.81
N GLY A 587 -29.00 -1.50 7.57
CA GLY A 587 -28.40 -1.32 6.24
C GLY A 587 -28.07 -2.64 5.56
N TYR A 588 -28.25 -2.68 4.24
CA TYR A 588 -27.88 -3.80 3.37
C TYR A 588 -26.88 -3.40 2.27
N GLY A 589 -26.12 -2.33 2.50
CA GLY A 589 -25.08 -1.89 1.58
C GLY A 589 -25.49 -0.79 0.60
N ASP A 590 -26.50 0.04 0.90
CA ASP A 590 -26.84 1.21 0.07
C ASP A 590 -25.70 2.25 0.11
N PRO A 591 -25.00 2.52 -1.01
CA PRO A 591 -23.90 3.48 -1.03
C PRO A 591 -24.37 4.94 -1.18
N THR A 592 -25.68 5.16 -1.36
CA THR A 592 -26.28 6.46 -1.69
C THR A 592 -26.96 7.15 -0.51
N LEU A 593 -27.03 6.48 0.65
CA LEU A 593 -27.61 7.05 1.87
C LEU A 593 -26.88 8.35 2.25
N ALA A 594 -27.63 9.44 2.37
CA ALA A 594 -27.09 10.76 2.65
C ALA A 594 -27.75 11.42 3.87
N SER A 595 -27.14 12.49 4.36
CA SER A 595 -27.78 13.43 5.27
C SER A 595 -27.54 14.83 4.76
N GLU A 596 -28.50 15.71 4.96
CA GLU A 596 -28.51 17.08 4.45
C GLU A 596 -28.48 17.13 2.91
N SER A 597 -29.16 18.09 2.32
CA SER A 597 -29.25 18.19 0.85
C SER A 597 -27.90 18.51 0.18
N SER A 598 -26.92 19.06 0.92
CA SER A 598 -25.61 19.49 0.42
C SER A 598 -24.58 18.36 0.26
N LEU A 599 -24.76 17.22 0.93
CA LEU A 599 -23.84 16.07 0.85
C LEU A 599 -24.34 14.94 -0.03
N LYS A 600 -25.59 15.06 -0.49
CA LYS A 600 -26.25 14.15 -1.40
C LYS A 600 -25.47 14.07 -2.71
N VAL A 601 -24.93 12.88 -2.99
CA VAL A 601 -24.18 12.60 -4.21
C VAL A 601 -25.11 12.13 -5.34
N GLN A 602 -26.19 11.43 -4.99
CA GLN A 602 -27.22 10.91 -5.90
C GLN A 602 -28.61 10.98 -5.26
N GLU A 603 -29.66 10.73 -6.04
CA GLU A 603 -31.08 10.66 -5.63
C GLU A 603 -31.43 9.48 -4.70
N GLY A 604 -30.57 9.17 -3.73
CA GLY A 604 -30.79 8.15 -2.70
C GLY A 604 -31.57 8.63 -1.48
N PRO A 605 -31.87 7.70 -0.54
CA PRO A 605 -32.56 8.03 0.70
C PRO A 605 -31.74 8.98 1.57
N THR A 606 -32.45 9.80 2.36
CA THR A 606 -31.82 10.76 3.29
C THR A 606 -32.28 10.52 4.71
N ILE A 607 -31.40 10.81 5.69
CA ILE A 607 -31.78 10.79 7.11
C ILE A 607 -32.98 11.70 7.39
N GLU A 608 -33.01 12.90 6.81
CA GLU A 608 -34.12 13.85 6.96
C GLU A 608 -35.42 13.30 6.35
N GLY A 609 -35.33 12.61 5.21
CA GLY A 609 -36.47 11.92 4.60
C GLY A 609 -37.03 10.82 5.50
N ILE A 610 -36.16 9.97 6.06
CA ILE A 610 -36.53 8.92 7.00
C ILE A 610 -37.22 9.51 8.25
N VAL A 611 -36.69 10.61 8.80
CA VAL A 611 -37.31 11.30 9.95
C VAL A 611 -38.67 11.88 9.62
N LYS A 612 -38.83 12.50 8.44
CA LYS A 612 -40.13 13.00 7.97
C LYS A 612 -41.16 11.87 7.86
N ASP A 613 -40.75 10.69 7.37
CA ASP A 613 -41.61 9.52 7.28
C ASP A 613 -42.00 8.97 8.66
N ILE A 614 -41.06 8.94 9.61
CA ILE A 614 -41.33 8.58 11.01
C ILE A 614 -42.38 9.52 11.62
N LYS A 615 -42.23 10.83 11.42
CA LYS A 615 -43.22 11.84 11.88
C LYS A 615 -44.58 11.65 11.24
N LYS A 616 -44.61 11.44 9.92
CA LYS A 616 -45.84 11.21 9.15
C LYS A 616 -46.61 9.98 9.64
N ARG A 617 -45.89 8.96 10.12
CA ARG A 617 -46.45 7.75 10.72
C ARG A 617 -46.88 7.91 12.18
N GLY A 618 -46.83 9.13 12.74
CA GLY A 618 -47.45 9.49 14.02
C GLY A 618 -46.56 9.35 15.25
N ILE A 619 -45.27 9.05 15.11
CA ILE A 619 -44.33 9.03 16.24
C ILE A 619 -44.01 10.46 16.68
N LYS A 620 -44.25 10.72 17.97
CA LYS A 620 -43.93 11.96 18.68
C LYS A 620 -42.87 11.74 19.77
N ARG A 621 -42.73 10.51 20.26
CA ARG A 621 -41.79 10.14 21.33
C ARG A 621 -41.25 8.73 21.16
N ILE A 622 -40.00 8.50 21.54
CA ILE A 622 -39.34 7.18 21.58
C ILE A 622 -38.77 6.97 22.98
N HIS A 623 -39.24 5.93 23.69
CA HIS A 623 -38.75 5.58 25.04
C HIS A 623 -37.54 4.64 25.04
N GLY A 624 -37.33 3.86 23.98
CA GLY A 624 -36.16 2.99 23.85
C GLY A 624 -34.95 3.69 23.25
N ASN A 625 -34.05 2.87 22.70
CA ASN A 625 -32.82 3.31 22.05
C ASN A 625 -33.07 3.62 20.57
N ILE A 626 -32.19 4.44 20.00
CA ILE A 626 -31.93 4.44 18.57
C ILE A 626 -30.84 3.41 18.34
N ALA A 627 -31.17 2.36 17.59
CA ALA A 627 -30.25 1.27 17.32
C ALA A 627 -29.93 1.15 15.84
N VAL A 628 -28.80 0.54 15.54
CA VAL A 628 -28.35 0.27 14.17
C VAL A 628 -28.02 -1.21 13.99
N ASP A 629 -28.33 -1.74 12.82
CA ASP A 629 -27.96 -3.08 12.40
C ASP A 629 -27.14 -3.00 11.10
N SER A 630 -25.86 -3.35 11.20
CA SER A 630 -24.96 -3.46 10.06
C SER A 630 -24.52 -4.92 9.78
N THR A 631 -25.18 -5.89 10.43
CA THR A 631 -24.81 -7.32 10.40
C THR A 631 -25.12 -8.02 9.07
N ALA A 632 -25.62 -7.29 8.07
CA ALA A 632 -25.68 -7.78 6.69
C ALA A 632 -24.27 -7.93 6.09
N PHE A 633 -23.29 -7.16 6.56
CA PHE A 633 -21.88 -7.31 6.19
C PHE A 633 -21.05 -7.95 7.32
N SER A 634 -19.89 -8.50 6.97
CA SER A 634 -18.88 -8.93 7.93
C SER A 634 -18.25 -7.74 8.69
N ASN A 635 -17.51 -8.00 9.76
CA ASN A 635 -16.84 -6.97 10.58
C ASN A 635 -15.54 -6.44 9.95
N GLU A 636 -15.23 -6.83 8.71
CA GLU A 636 -14.08 -6.32 7.97
C GLU A 636 -14.36 -4.89 7.50
N ILE A 637 -13.69 -3.92 8.11
CA ILE A 637 -13.95 -2.50 7.87
C ILE A 637 -13.10 -1.90 6.75
N TYR A 638 -12.07 -2.59 6.26
CA TYR A 638 -11.22 -2.15 5.16
C TYR A 638 -10.92 -3.33 4.22
N GLY A 639 -10.54 -3.03 2.98
CA GLY A 639 -10.06 -4.04 2.04
C GLY A 639 -8.68 -4.58 2.43
N LYS A 640 -8.39 -5.83 2.11
CA LYS A 640 -7.10 -6.47 2.40
C LYS A 640 -5.96 -5.77 1.68
N GLY A 641 -4.86 -5.49 2.37
CA GLY A 641 -3.70 -4.80 1.80
C GLY A 641 -3.88 -3.29 1.64
N TRP A 642 -4.95 -2.69 2.19
CA TRP A 642 -5.11 -1.24 2.21
C TRP A 642 -4.12 -0.59 3.18
N ALA A 643 -3.59 0.55 2.80
CA ALA A 643 -2.54 1.21 3.56
C ALA A 643 -3.10 1.94 4.80
N SER A 644 -2.42 1.81 5.95
CA SER A 644 -2.87 2.37 7.23
C SER A 644 -2.74 3.90 7.32
N ASP A 645 -1.85 4.51 6.55
CA ASP A 645 -1.66 5.96 6.45
C ASP A 645 -2.78 6.65 5.64
N ASN A 646 -3.53 5.91 4.83
CA ASN A 646 -4.70 6.40 4.11
C ASN A 646 -6.00 6.45 4.95
N GLU A 647 -5.98 6.06 6.23
CA GLU A 647 -7.20 6.02 7.06
C GLU A 647 -7.90 7.37 7.27
N ASN A 648 -7.23 8.47 6.94
CA ASN A 648 -7.78 9.83 6.97
C ASN A 648 -8.30 10.28 5.59
N GLU A 649 -8.09 9.48 4.55
CA GLU A 649 -8.41 9.84 3.18
C GLU A 649 -9.82 9.43 2.81
N TYR A 650 -10.55 10.34 2.14
CA TYR A 650 -11.95 10.13 1.77
C TYR A 650 -12.18 8.92 0.85
N TYR A 651 -11.13 8.45 0.17
CA TYR A 651 -11.16 7.29 -0.72
C TYR A 651 -10.92 5.96 0.03
N GLN A 652 -10.66 6.00 1.33
CA GLN A 652 -10.50 4.84 2.21
C GLN A 652 -11.39 4.93 3.47
N PRO A 653 -12.70 5.19 3.35
CA PRO A 653 -13.58 5.15 4.52
C PRO A 653 -13.79 3.71 4.99
N GLN A 654 -14.20 3.56 6.25
CA GLN A 654 -14.61 2.25 6.76
C GLN A 654 -15.85 1.74 6.01
N ILE A 655 -15.84 0.47 5.63
CA ILE A 655 -16.92 -0.19 4.91
C ILE A 655 -17.83 -0.88 5.91
N THR A 656 -19.10 -0.48 5.96
CA THR A 656 -20.13 -1.10 6.79
C THR A 656 -21.45 -1.13 6.01
N ALA A 657 -22.35 -2.07 6.32
CA ALA A 657 -23.60 -2.20 5.58
C ALA A 657 -24.53 -0.97 5.70
N LEU A 658 -24.28 -0.09 6.67
CA LEU A 658 -25.03 1.14 6.93
C LEU A 658 -24.06 2.31 7.08
N SER A 659 -23.94 3.14 6.04
CA SER A 659 -22.99 4.26 6.05
C SER A 659 -23.59 5.47 5.36
N VAL A 660 -24.00 6.47 6.14
CA VAL A 660 -24.42 7.76 5.60
C VAL A 660 -23.24 8.57 5.08
N ASN A 661 -23.41 9.27 3.95
CA ASN A 661 -22.40 10.15 3.36
C ASN A 661 -21.07 9.43 3.08
N ARG A 662 -21.12 8.16 2.69
CA ARG A 662 -19.94 7.29 2.48
C ARG A 662 -19.09 7.07 3.75
N GLY A 663 -19.67 7.28 4.94
CA GLY A 663 -18.93 7.22 6.20
C GLY A 663 -17.94 8.37 6.38
N THR A 664 -18.28 9.57 5.91
CA THR A 664 -17.42 10.76 6.02
C THR A 664 -18.21 11.98 6.50
N VAL A 665 -17.49 12.93 7.10
CA VAL A 665 -17.93 14.32 7.32
C VAL A 665 -17.25 15.25 6.31
N ARG A 666 -17.92 16.34 5.92
CA ARG A 666 -17.33 17.41 5.11
C ARG A 666 -16.89 18.54 6.03
N PHE A 667 -15.67 19.02 5.81
CA PHE A 667 -15.09 20.16 6.50
C PHE A 667 -14.80 21.26 5.49
N ASP A 668 -15.54 22.36 5.56
CA ASP A 668 -15.34 23.56 4.73
C ASP A 668 -14.48 24.56 5.51
N TYR A 669 -13.49 25.17 4.87
CA TYR A 669 -12.52 26.05 5.53
C TYR A 669 -12.06 27.22 4.66
N LEU A 670 -11.77 28.35 5.30
CA LEU A 670 -11.26 29.56 4.68
C LEU A 670 -10.44 30.37 5.69
N PRO A 671 -9.50 31.23 5.25
CA PRO A 671 -8.75 32.09 6.16
C PRO A 671 -9.68 33.02 6.95
N GLY A 672 -9.19 33.47 8.10
CA GLY A 672 -9.75 34.58 8.86
C GLY A 672 -9.62 35.90 8.09
N ASP A 673 -10.07 36.99 8.69
CA ASP A 673 -10.12 38.27 7.99
C ASP A 673 -8.75 38.99 7.98
N LYS A 674 -7.84 38.65 8.90
CA LYS A 674 -6.49 39.23 9.03
C LYS A 674 -5.45 38.17 9.38
N VAL A 675 -4.17 38.49 9.14
CA VAL A 675 -3.03 37.66 9.57
C VAL A 675 -3.06 37.49 11.10
N GLY A 676 -2.87 36.26 11.55
CA GLY A 676 -2.96 35.86 12.96
C GLY A 676 -4.37 35.45 13.42
N ASP A 677 -5.42 35.78 12.67
CA ASP A 677 -6.78 35.38 13.03
C ASP A 677 -6.96 33.85 12.94
N PRO A 678 -7.79 33.24 13.79
CA PRO A 678 -8.25 31.87 13.57
C PRO A 678 -8.91 31.73 12.19
N ILE A 679 -8.75 30.55 11.57
CA ILE A 679 -9.48 30.25 10.34
C ILE A 679 -10.98 30.17 10.60
N ARG A 680 -11.78 30.45 9.57
CA ARG A 680 -13.23 30.15 9.59
C ARG A 680 -13.44 28.75 9.03
N TRP A 681 -14.39 28.02 9.61
CA TRP A 681 -14.69 26.66 9.17
C TRP A 681 -16.11 26.23 9.52
N SER A 682 -16.59 25.17 8.87
CA SER A 682 -17.84 24.51 9.22
C SER A 682 -17.75 23.00 9.01
N LEU A 683 -18.54 22.26 9.79
CA LEU A 683 -18.68 20.81 9.68
C LEU A 683 -20.08 20.46 9.20
N THR A 684 -20.15 19.64 8.15
CA THR A 684 -21.39 19.22 7.50
C THR A 684 -21.39 17.67 7.45
N PRO A 685 -22.37 16.98 8.07
CA PRO A 685 -23.42 17.53 8.92
C PRO A 685 -22.88 18.01 10.27
N GLN A 686 -23.62 18.91 10.91
CA GLN A 686 -23.32 19.30 12.29
C GLN A 686 -23.69 18.17 13.26
N THR A 687 -22.70 17.63 13.96
CA THR A 687 -22.88 16.51 14.89
C THR A 687 -21.98 16.61 16.11
N LYS A 688 -22.42 16.05 17.24
CA LYS A 688 -21.59 15.87 18.44
C LYS A 688 -20.71 14.62 18.38
N ASN A 689 -20.91 13.74 17.40
CA ASN A 689 -20.11 12.52 17.25
C ASN A 689 -18.67 12.79 16.83
N VAL A 690 -18.44 13.92 16.14
CA VAL A 690 -17.13 14.36 15.68
C VAL A 690 -16.67 15.55 16.53
N GLN A 691 -15.50 15.42 17.14
CA GLN A 691 -14.88 16.48 17.93
C GLN A 691 -13.78 17.12 17.11
N VAL A 692 -13.84 18.44 16.91
CA VAL A 692 -12.85 19.18 16.13
C VAL A 692 -12.02 20.06 17.05
N LYS A 693 -10.70 19.94 16.99
CA LYS A 693 -9.74 20.87 17.60
C LYS A 693 -9.07 21.66 16.48
N VAL A 694 -9.11 22.99 16.55
CA VAL A 694 -8.51 23.86 15.53
C VAL A 694 -7.37 24.65 16.15
N ASP A 695 -6.14 24.29 15.80
CA ASP A 695 -4.91 25.00 16.13
C ASP A 695 -4.28 25.56 14.84
N VAL A 696 -5.07 26.30 14.05
CA VAL A 696 -4.66 26.90 12.76
C VAL A 696 -4.85 28.41 12.81
N THR A 697 -3.86 29.15 12.32
CA THR A 697 -3.92 30.60 12.15
C THR A 697 -3.82 31.03 10.70
N THR A 698 -4.37 32.19 10.40
CA THR A 698 -4.27 32.82 9.08
C THR A 698 -2.87 33.38 8.88
N GLY A 699 -2.16 32.89 7.86
CA GLY A 699 -0.83 33.34 7.47
C GLY A 699 -0.88 34.55 6.54
N GLU A 700 0.28 35.13 6.25
CA GLU A 700 0.40 36.23 5.27
C GLU A 700 -0.08 35.79 3.88
N ALA A 701 -0.56 36.74 3.08
CA ALA A 701 -0.91 36.48 1.70
C ALA A 701 0.34 36.00 0.91
N GLY A 702 0.19 34.99 0.06
CA GLY A 702 1.29 34.39 -0.71
C GLY A 702 2.21 33.47 0.11
N SER A 703 1.98 33.30 1.41
CA SER A 703 2.72 32.33 2.23
C SER A 703 2.38 30.89 1.83
N LYS A 704 3.22 29.92 2.21
CA LYS A 704 2.95 28.49 1.95
C LYS A 704 1.77 28.04 2.80
N ASN A 705 0.77 27.42 2.17
CA ASN A 705 -0.27 26.69 2.90
C ASN A 705 0.34 25.46 3.61
N THR A 706 0.26 25.45 4.94
CA THR A 706 0.77 24.35 5.78
C THR A 706 -0.35 23.68 6.58
N LEU A 707 -1.61 23.94 6.24
CA LEU A 707 -2.78 23.33 6.88
C LEU A 707 -2.70 21.80 6.80
N LYS A 708 -2.81 21.16 7.96
CA LYS A 708 -3.01 19.72 8.10
C LYS A 708 -4.35 19.46 8.77
N ILE A 709 -5.12 18.50 8.26
CA ILE A 709 -6.40 18.05 8.81
C ILE A 709 -6.29 16.56 9.06
N GLU A 710 -6.18 16.17 10.33
CA GLU A 710 -5.88 14.80 10.70
C GLU A 710 -6.92 14.28 11.68
N ARG A 711 -7.48 13.09 11.43
CA ARG A 711 -8.30 12.40 12.41
C ARG A 711 -7.38 11.52 13.26
N LYS A 712 -7.48 11.66 14.57
CA LYS A 712 -6.77 10.79 15.50
C LYS A 712 -7.26 9.35 15.30
N ARG A 713 -6.33 8.47 14.95
CA ARG A 713 -6.55 7.05 14.68
C ARG A 713 -7.41 6.37 15.74
N GLY A 714 -8.37 5.54 15.30
CA GLY A 714 -9.31 4.84 16.18
C GLY A 714 -10.35 5.74 16.86
N THR A 715 -10.43 7.03 16.52
CA THR A 715 -11.39 7.98 17.13
C THR A 715 -12.06 8.88 16.09
N ASN A 716 -13.14 9.57 16.49
CA ASN A 716 -13.78 10.65 15.74
C ASN A 716 -13.32 12.04 16.22
N ARG A 717 -12.03 12.17 16.54
CA ARG A 717 -11.41 13.46 16.93
C ARG A 717 -10.55 13.95 15.77
N ILE A 718 -10.90 15.09 15.20
CA ILE A 718 -10.17 15.75 14.12
C ILE A 718 -9.35 16.88 14.73
N HIS A 719 -8.06 16.95 14.39
CA HIS A 719 -7.15 18.01 14.76
C HIS A 719 -6.69 18.73 13.49
N LEU A 720 -6.85 20.04 13.50
CA LEU A 720 -6.32 20.92 12.47
C LEU A 720 -5.13 21.69 13.02
N SER A 721 -4.05 21.73 12.24
CA SER A 721 -2.81 22.44 12.61
C SER A 721 -2.18 23.13 11.40
N GLY A 722 -1.21 24.01 11.64
CA GLY A 722 -0.48 24.74 10.60
C GLY A 722 -1.02 26.15 10.36
N SER A 723 -0.83 26.67 9.15
CA SER A 723 -1.26 28.01 8.75
C SER A 723 -1.89 28.05 7.36
N LEU A 724 -2.93 28.86 7.20
CA LEU A 724 -3.67 29.05 5.95
C LEU A 724 -3.47 30.48 5.41
N PRO A 725 -2.96 30.71 4.19
CA PRO A 725 -2.67 32.05 3.68
C PRO A 725 -3.92 32.92 3.56
N LEU A 726 -3.80 34.22 3.85
CA LEU A 726 -4.92 35.18 3.82
C LEU A 726 -5.61 35.26 2.45
N ASP A 727 -4.89 35.02 1.36
CA ASP A 727 -5.39 35.07 -0.02
C ASP A 727 -5.98 33.73 -0.51
N PHE A 728 -5.96 32.68 0.33
CA PHE A 728 -6.59 31.40 0.04
C PHE A 728 -8.11 31.53 -0.14
N LYS A 729 -8.66 31.02 -1.24
CA LYS A 729 -10.07 31.23 -1.62
C LYS A 729 -11.08 30.37 -0.88
N GLY A 730 -10.61 29.53 0.03
CA GLY A 730 -11.41 28.53 0.72
C GLY A 730 -11.55 27.24 -0.08
N ASP A 731 -11.77 26.14 0.62
CA ASP A 731 -11.92 24.80 0.04
C ASP A 731 -12.67 23.90 1.05
N TYR A 732 -12.88 22.64 0.69
CA TYR A 732 -13.40 21.62 1.59
C TYR A 732 -12.62 20.32 1.50
N THR A 733 -12.64 19.55 2.59
CA THR A 733 -12.18 18.16 2.59
C THR A 733 -13.26 17.25 3.15
N ARG A 734 -13.14 15.95 2.88
CA ARG A 734 -13.95 14.92 3.51
C ARG A 734 -13.07 14.05 4.38
N VAL A 735 -13.48 13.86 5.62
CA VAL A 735 -12.74 13.06 6.60
C VAL A 735 -13.58 11.83 6.94
N PRO A 736 -13.05 10.60 6.76
CA PRO A 736 -13.70 9.39 7.23
C PRO A 736 -14.00 9.42 8.74
N VAL A 737 -15.08 8.77 9.14
CA VAL A 737 -15.41 8.57 10.56
C VAL A 737 -15.25 7.10 10.96
N GLU A 738 -14.90 6.87 12.21
CA GLU A 738 -14.96 5.56 12.86
C GLU A 738 -16.41 5.13 13.05
N ARG A 739 -16.64 3.83 12.86
CA ARG A 739 -17.94 3.16 13.02
C ARG A 739 -19.07 3.90 12.27
N PRO A 740 -19.00 4.00 10.93
CA PRO A 740 -20.00 4.69 10.12
C PRO A 740 -21.47 4.31 10.39
N HIS A 741 -21.73 3.05 10.76
CA HIS A 741 -23.07 2.60 11.19
C HIS A 741 -23.54 3.29 12.47
N CYS A 742 -22.69 3.37 13.51
CA CYS A 742 -23.02 4.10 14.73
C CYS A 742 -23.17 5.61 14.46
N TYR A 743 -22.28 6.18 13.65
CA TYR A 743 -22.39 7.57 13.21
C TYR A 743 -23.74 7.85 12.52
N THR A 744 -24.18 6.95 11.63
CA THR A 744 -25.50 7.02 10.97
C THR A 744 -26.63 7.04 12.01
N GLY A 745 -26.57 6.18 13.03
CA GLY A 745 -27.54 6.17 14.12
C GLY A 745 -27.52 7.44 14.96
N VAL A 746 -26.35 8.05 15.17
CA VAL A 746 -26.23 9.35 15.88
C VAL A 746 -26.89 10.45 15.08
N LEU A 747 -26.64 10.51 13.76
CA LEU A 747 -27.28 11.51 12.90
C LEU A 747 -28.80 11.32 12.84
N LEU A 748 -29.29 10.08 12.80
CA LEU A 748 -30.72 9.81 12.90
C LEU A 748 -31.29 10.33 14.23
N LYS A 749 -30.63 10.04 15.36
CA LYS A 749 -31.04 10.55 16.68
C LYS A 749 -31.07 12.08 16.71
N GLU A 750 -30.01 12.73 16.23
CA GLU A 750 -29.90 14.20 16.22
C GLU A 750 -30.97 14.82 15.30
N ALA A 751 -31.26 14.22 14.15
CA ALA A 751 -32.31 14.66 13.25
C ALA A 751 -33.73 14.48 13.83
N LEU A 752 -34.00 13.36 14.52
CA LEU A 752 -35.28 13.13 15.24
C LEU A 752 -35.55 14.23 16.26
N ILE A 753 -34.54 14.56 17.09
CA ILE A 753 -34.64 15.61 18.12
C ILE A 753 -34.87 16.98 17.48
N ARG A 754 -34.09 17.31 16.43
CA ARG A 754 -34.22 18.58 15.69
C ARG A 754 -35.61 18.77 15.10
N GLU A 755 -36.22 17.69 14.65
CA GLU A 755 -37.58 17.65 14.09
C GLU A 755 -38.69 17.56 15.16
N GLY A 756 -38.35 17.64 16.45
CA GLY A 756 -39.31 17.69 17.54
C GLY A 756 -39.86 16.33 18.00
N ILE A 757 -39.25 15.21 17.58
CA ILE A 757 -39.52 13.90 18.19
C ILE A 757 -38.73 13.79 19.49
N ASN A 758 -39.43 13.56 20.60
CA ASN A 758 -38.80 13.42 21.90
C ASN A 758 -38.10 12.07 22.01
N VAL A 759 -36.76 12.08 22.01
CA VAL A 759 -35.89 10.92 22.26
C VAL A 759 -35.15 11.18 23.55
N THR A 760 -35.03 10.19 24.43
CA THR A 760 -34.34 10.38 25.72
C THR A 760 -32.86 10.69 25.50
N ASP A 761 -32.41 11.90 25.86
CA ASP A 761 -31.07 12.40 25.54
C ASP A 761 -29.94 11.55 26.14
N THR A 762 -30.17 10.94 27.31
CA THR A 762 -29.16 10.17 28.07
C THR A 762 -28.83 8.79 27.47
N ARG A 763 -29.62 8.27 26.53
CA ARG A 763 -29.38 6.94 25.94
C ARG A 763 -28.44 7.03 24.73
N ALA A 764 -27.35 6.26 24.75
CA ALA A 764 -26.43 6.16 23.63
C ALA A 764 -27.08 5.42 22.43
N VAL A 765 -26.55 5.64 21.22
CA VAL A 765 -26.86 4.80 20.07
C VAL A 765 -26.23 3.43 20.27
N THR A 766 -26.99 2.37 20.02
CA THR A 766 -26.58 0.99 20.26
C THR A 766 -26.54 0.17 18.98
N GLU A 767 -25.70 -0.85 18.92
CA GLU A 767 -25.80 -1.87 17.88
C GLU A 767 -26.81 -2.94 18.32
N LYS A 768 -27.75 -3.30 17.44
CA LYS A 768 -28.76 -4.32 17.74
C LYS A 768 -29.13 -5.06 16.46
N ARG A 769 -28.84 -6.35 16.42
CA ARG A 769 -29.22 -7.22 15.30
C ARG A 769 -30.73 -7.39 15.23
N VAL A 770 -31.31 -7.15 14.07
CA VAL A 770 -32.72 -7.44 13.77
C VAL A 770 -32.87 -8.94 13.55
N PRO A 771 -33.79 -9.63 14.26
CA PRO A 771 -34.10 -11.03 13.99
C PRO A 771 -34.51 -11.25 12.52
N GLN A 772 -34.09 -12.36 11.91
CA GLN A 772 -34.29 -12.61 10.47
C GLN A 772 -35.77 -12.61 10.01
N LYS A 773 -36.73 -12.82 10.91
CA LYS A 773 -38.16 -12.90 10.60
C LYS A 773 -38.95 -11.64 10.99
N THR A 774 -38.27 -10.53 11.26
CA THR A 774 -38.93 -9.28 11.60
C THR A 774 -39.27 -8.49 10.34
N ASP A 775 -40.56 -8.25 10.09
CA ASP A 775 -41.00 -7.40 8.99
C ASP A 775 -40.55 -5.94 9.21
N PRO A 776 -40.00 -5.27 8.19
CA PRO A 776 -39.64 -3.87 8.31
C PRO A 776 -40.88 -2.99 8.42
N TRP A 777 -40.80 -1.95 9.24
CA TRP A 777 -41.85 -0.93 9.33
C TRP A 777 -41.87 -0.04 8.07
N ALA A 778 -40.68 0.22 7.50
CA ALA A 778 -40.51 0.89 6.21
C ALA A 778 -39.25 0.39 5.50
N VAL A 779 -39.25 0.44 4.17
CA VAL A 779 -38.10 0.13 3.31
C VAL A 779 -37.82 1.34 2.43
N TYR A 780 -36.54 1.71 2.34
CA TYR A 780 -36.06 2.81 1.49
C TYR A 780 -35.10 2.24 0.45
N TYR A 781 -35.31 2.59 -0.81
CA TYR A 781 -34.53 2.07 -1.94
C TYR A 781 -33.59 3.14 -2.51
N SER A 782 -32.41 2.71 -2.93
CA SER A 782 -31.47 3.53 -3.70
C SER A 782 -31.97 3.75 -5.15
N PRO A 783 -31.32 4.61 -5.94
CA PRO A 783 -31.39 4.55 -7.40
C PRO A 783 -30.97 3.17 -7.94
N PRO A 784 -31.34 2.80 -9.18
CA PRO A 784 -30.98 1.52 -9.77
C PRO A 784 -29.46 1.36 -9.96
N LEU A 785 -28.98 0.12 -10.02
CA LEU A 785 -27.56 -0.23 -10.15
C LEU A 785 -26.89 0.46 -11.35
N SER A 786 -27.62 0.68 -12.45
CA SER A 786 -27.13 1.45 -13.60
C SER A 786 -26.66 2.86 -13.24
N GLU A 787 -27.36 3.56 -12.34
CA GLU A 787 -26.97 4.89 -11.85
C GLU A 787 -25.84 4.82 -10.81
N VAL A 788 -25.92 3.84 -9.91
CA VAL A 788 -24.90 3.59 -8.89
C VAL A 788 -23.55 3.27 -9.56
N ALA A 789 -23.54 2.37 -10.54
CA ALA A 789 -22.37 2.00 -11.33
C ALA A 789 -21.87 3.13 -12.22
N ARG A 790 -22.76 3.98 -12.74
CA ARG A 790 -22.37 5.20 -13.49
C ARG A 790 -21.57 6.15 -12.62
N TYR A 791 -22.00 6.40 -11.39
CA TYR A 791 -21.21 7.22 -10.48
C TYR A 791 -19.91 6.53 -10.05
N LEU A 792 -19.96 5.24 -9.69
CA LEU A 792 -18.78 4.42 -9.41
C LEU A 792 -17.70 4.62 -10.48
N ASN A 793 -18.05 4.43 -11.76
CA ASN A 793 -17.07 4.43 -12.83
C ASN A 793 -16.64 5.84 -13.25
N LYS A 794 -17.55 6.83 -13.24
CA LYS A 794 -17.23 8.23 -13.56
C LYS A 794 -16.43 8.94 -12.47
N ALA A 795 -16.84 8.80 -11.21
CA ALA A 795 -16.17 9.40 -10.05
C ALA A 795 -15.02 8.52 -9.52
N SER A 796 -14.92 7.27 -9.97
CA SER A 796 -13.93 6.30 -9.49
C SER A 796 -14.00 6.02 -7.99
N ASP A 797 -15.21 6.05 -7.42
CA ASP A 797 -15.42 6.03 -5.96
C ASP A 797 -15.18 4.62 -5.37
N ASN A 798 -14.18 4.50 -4.49
CA ASN A 798 -13.80 3.22 -3.87
C ASN A 798 -14.87 2.68 -2.93
N PHE A 799 -15.55 3.56 -2.18
CA PHE A 799 -16.60 3.15 -1.26
C PHE A 799 -17.75 2.49 -2.04
N TYR A 800 -18.15 3.06 -3.17
CA TYR A 800 -19.18 2.45 -4.02
C TYR A 800 -18.76 1.06 -4.53
N ALA A 801 -17.49 0.88 -4.89
CA ALA A 801 -16.98 -0.40 -5.38
C ALA A 801 -17.08 -1.49 -4.31
N GLU A 802 -16.65 -1.18 -3.09
CA GLU A 802 -16.65 -2.14 -1.98
C GLU A 802 -18.08 -2.43 -1.47
N MET A 803 -18.98 -1.44 -1.51
CA MET A 803 -20.39 -1.64 -1.18
C MET A 803 -21.05 -2.59 -2.20
N ILE A 804 -20.82 -2.36 -3.52
CA ILE A 804 -21.29 -3.27 -4.58
C ILE A 804 -20.70 -4.68 -4.38
N LEU A 805 -19.39 -4.80 -4.15
CA LEU A 805 -18.71 -6.08 -3.96
C LEU A 805 -19.32 -6.87 -2.80
N ARG A 806 -19.48 -6.24 -1.63
CA ARG A 806 -20.04 -6.90 -0.45
C ARG A 806 -21.52 -7.21 -0.63
N THR A 807 -22.28 -6.39 -1.36
CA THR A 807 -23.67 -6.72 -1.72
C THR A 807 -23.74 -7.95 -2.64
N LEU A 808 -22.80 -8.16 -3.56
CA LEU A 808 -22.74 -9.43 -4.31
C LEU A 808 -22.57 -10.63 -3.37
N GLY A 809 -21.67 -10.52 -2.40
CA GLY A 809 -21.47 -11.55 -1.37
C GLY A 809 -22.73 -11.80 -0.54
N LEU A 810 -23.42 -10.73 -0.13
CA LEU A 810 -24.67 -10.80 0.60
C LEU A 810 -25.77 -11.52 -0.19
N GLU A 811 -26.01 -11.12 -1.44
CA GLU A 811 -27.12 -11.66 -2.24
C GLU A 811 -26.87 -13.10 -2.70
N LYS A 812 -25.61 -13.54 -2.86
CA LYS A 812 -25.28 -14.91 -3.30
C LYS A 812 -24.92 -15.87 -2.17
N HIS A 813 -24.39 -15.37 -1.05
CA HIS A 813 -23.89 -16.19 0.06
C HIS A 813 -24.52 -15.86 1.42
N GLY A 814 -25.44 -14.89 1.49
CA GLY A 814 -26.18 -14.53 2.69
C GLY A 814 -25.44 -13.62 3.68
N ILE A 815 -24.15 -13.33 3.45
CA ILE A 815 -23.35 -12.38 4.23
C ILE A 815 -22.39 -11.61 3.31
N GLY A 816 -22.40 -10.28 3.44
CA GLY A 816 -21.56 -9.40 2.65
C GLY A 816 -20.16 -9.25 3.20
N SER A 817 -19.23 -10.07 2.71
CA SER A 817 -17.79 -9.93 2.94
C SER A 817 -17.06 -9.63 1.62
N ALA A 818 -15.85 -9.10 1.70
CA ALA A 818 -15.01 -8.94 0.50
C ALA A 818 -14.72 -10.32 -0.12
N GLU A 819 -14.43 -11.33 0.70
CA GLU A 819 -14.22 -12.71 0.28
C GLU A 819 -15.39 -13.27 -0.53
N ASN A 820 -16.62 -13.19 0.00
CA ASN A 820 -17.81 -13.70 -0.69
C ASN A 820 -18.12 -12.89 -1.95
N GLY A 821 -17.93 -11.57 -1.92
CA GLY A 821 -18.08 -10.74 -3.11
C GLY A 821 -17.10 -11.13 -4.21
N LEU A 822 -15.83 -11.35 -3.85
CA LEU A 822 -14.80 -11.79 -4.78
C LEU A 822 -15.06 -13.21 -5.28
N ALA A 823 -15.69 -14.09 -4.50
CA ALA A 823 -16.12 -15.41 -4.97
C ALA A 823 -17.14 -15.27 -6.12
N VAL A 824 -18.11 -14.36 -6.00
CA VAL A 824 -19.07 -14.06 -7.09
C VAL A 824 -18.36 -13.47 -8.32
N VAL A 825 -17.41 -12.53 -8.11
CA VAL A 825 -16.62 -11.97 -9.23
C VAL A 825 -15.81 -13.07 -9.92
N LYS A 826 -15.15 -13.96 -9.17
CA LYS A 826 -14.35 -15.07 -9.71
C LYS A 826 -15.22 -16.09 -10.45
N ASP A 827 -16.42 -16.41 -9.95
CA ASP A 827 -17.38 -17.29 -10.64
C ASP A 827 -17.83 -16.69 -11.97
N TYR A 828 -18.15 -15.38 -11.99
CA TYR A 828 -18.45 -14.66 -13.23
C TYR A 828 -17.28 -14.73 -14.23
N LEU A 829 -16.06 -14.44 -13.78
CA LEU A 829 -14.87 -14.51 -14.64
C LEU A 829 -14.63 -15.94 -15.17
N TRP A 830 -14.86 -16.96 -14.35
CA TRP A 830 -14.76 -18.35 -14.78
C TRP A 830 -15.80 -18.72 -15.85
N ARG A 831 -17.07 -18.32 -15.67
CA ARG A 831 -18.16 -18.57 -16.65
C ARG A 831 -17.90 -17.93 -18.01
N ILE A 832 -17.26 -16.75 -18.06
CA ILE A 832 -16.91 -16.11 -19.33
C ILE A 832 -15.60 -16.63 -19.93
N HIS A 833 -14.99 -17.66 -19.33
CA HIS A 833 -13.69 -18.23 -19.72
C HIS A 833 -12.55 -17.19 -19.68
N TYR A 834 -12.50 -16.37 -18.63
CA TYR A 834 -11.45 -15.38 -18.44
C TYR A 834 -10.06 -16.03 -18.47
N PRO A 835 -9.12 -15.50 -19.29
CA PRO A 835 -7.88 -16.20 -19.60
C PRO A 835 -6.84 -16.10 -18.47
N GLY A 836 -6.00 -17.12 -18.35
CA GLY A 836 -4.80 -17.11 -17.50
C GLY A 836 -5.08 -17.15 -16.00
N THR A 837 -4.05 -16.89 -15.20
CA THR A 837 -4.16 -16.68 -13.75
C THR A 837 -4.37 -15.19 -13.47
N PHE A 838 -4.96 -14.84 -12.33
CA PHE A 838 -5.11 -13.45 -11.89
C PHE A 838 -5.26 -13.43 -10.38
N GLN A 839 -5.03 -12.27 -9.76
CA GLN A 839 -5.27 -12.07 -8.33
C GLN A 839 -6.14 -10.82 -8.13
N ILE A 840 -7.18 -10.98 -7.32
CA ILE A 840 -8.05 -9.89 -6.88
C ILE A 840 -8.36 -10.06 -5.39
N GLU A 841 -8.09 -9.02 -4.61
CA GLU A 841 -8.25 -8.96 -3.14
C GLU A 841 -9.22 -7.84 -2.70
N ASP A 842 -9.61 -6.94 -3.60
CA ASP A 842 -10.67 -5.95 -3.37
C ASP A 842 -11.46 -5.64 -4.66
N GLY A 843 -12.52 -4.83 -4.57
CA GLY A 843 -13.36 -4.44 -5.72
C GLY A 843 -13.01 -3.06 -6.28
N SER A 844 -12.38 -2.22 -5.47
CA SER A 844 -12.04 -0.85 -5.82
C SER A 844 -10.74 -0.73 -6.61
N GLY A 845 -9.79 -1.65 -6.43
CA GLY A 845 -8.45 -1.50 -6.96
C GLY A 845 -7.54 -0.61 -6.13
N LEU A 846 -7.88 -0.35 -4.86
CA LEU A 846 -7.04 0.41 -3.95
C LEU A 846 -5.87 -0.44 -3.42
N THR A 847 -6.10 -1.74 -3.23
CA THR A 847 -5.04 -2.69 -2.86
C THR A 847 -4.03 -2.91 -3.97
N ARG A 848 -2.76 -3.11 -3.59
CA ARG A 848 -1.67 -3.47 -4.51
C ARG A 848 -1.55 -4.96 -4.77
N TYR A 849 -2.36 -5.77 -4.10
CA TYR A 849 -2.40 -7.21 -4.31
C TYR A 849 -3.30 -7.64 -5.49
N ASN A 850 -3.98 -6.69 -6.14
CA ASN A 850 -4.65 -6.97 -7.39
C ASN A 850 -3.62 -7.06 -8.52
N PHE A 851 -3.67 -8.15 -9.28
CA PHE A 851 -2.81 -8.43 -10.42
C PHE A 851 -3.65 -8.98 -11.58
N VAL A 852 -3.73 -8.20 -12.65
CA VAL A 852 -4.36 -8.58 -13.92
C VAL A 852 -3.49 -8.11 -15.08
N SER A 853 -3.72 -8.64 -16.29
CA SER A 853 -3.01 -8.22 -17.50
C SER A 853 -3.85 -7.31 -18.41
N PRO A 854 -3.20 -6.53 -19.29
CA PRO A 854 -3.92 -5.77 -20.33
C PRO A 854 -4.79 -6.66 -21.23
N GLU A 855 -4.31 -7.85 -21.58
CA GLU A 855 -5.04 -8.83 -22.40
C GLU A 855 -6.32 -9.31 -21.72
N GLN A 856 -6.24 -9.56 -20.41
CA GLN A 856 -7.37 -9.91 -19.56
C GLN A 856 -8.44 -8.80 -19.49
N LEU A 857 -8.03 -7.54 -19.35
CA LEU A 857 -8.97 -6.41 -19.38
C LEU A 857 -9.63 -6.24 -20.75
N VAL A 858 -8.88 -6.37 -21.85
CA VAL A 858 -9.44 -6.35 -23.21
C VAL A 858 -10.39 -7.52 -23.45
N PHE A 859 -10.07 -8.70 -22.91
CA PHE A 859 -10.97 -9.86 -22.95
C PHE A 859 -12.29 -9.57 -22.25
N LEU A 860 -12.25 -9.02 -21.03
CA LEU A 860 -13.46 -8.64 -20.28
C LEU A 860 -14.32 -7.65 -21.07
N LEU A 861 -13.70 -6.62 -21.67
CA LEU A 861 -14.40 -5.61 -22.49
C LEU A 861 -15.03 -6.26 -23.74
N ALA A 862 -14.31 -7.13 -24.43
CA ALA A 862 -14.84 -7.87 -25.58
C ALA A 862 -15.99 -8.82 -25.19
N ALA A 863 -15.94 -9.43 -24.00
CA ALA A 863 -17.02 -10.26 -23.47
C ALA A 863 -18.26 -9.41 -23.13
N GLN A 864 -18.06 -8.27 -22.45
CA GLN A 864 -19.14 -7.34 -22.09
C GLN A 864 -19.88 -6.79 -23.31
N ARG A 865 -19.20 -6.59 -24.44
CA ARG A 865 -19.84 -6.13 -25.69
C ARG A 865 -20.99 -7.03 -26.19
N LYS A 866 -20.98 -8.30 -25.77
CA LYS A 866 -21.93 -9.35 -26.19
C LYS A 866 -23.08 -9.56 -25.20
N THR A 867 -23.11 -8.84 -24.08
CA THR A 867 -24.12 -9.03 -23.03
C THR A 867 -25.34 -8.13 -23.24
N ALA A 868 -26.48 -8.52 -22.68
CA ALA A 868 -27.69 -7.67 -22.67
C ALA A 868 -27.51 -6.40 -21.82
N GLN A 869 -26.56 -6.42 -20.88
CA GLN A 869 -26.26 -5.32 -19.97
C GLN A 869 -25.22 -4.34 -20.54
N PHE A 870 -24.70 -4.57 -21.76
CA PHE A 870 -23.63 -3.79 -22.36
C PHE A 870 -23.91 -2.28 -22.33
N GLU A 871 -25.12 -1.84 -22.67
CA GLU A 871 -25.44 -0.41 -22.73
C GLU A 871 -25.30 0.26 -21.36
N ALA A 872 -25.81 -0.36 -20.29
CA ALA A 872 -25.67 0.17 -18.94
C ALA A 872 -24.20 0.22 -18.51
N PHE A 873 -23.41 -0.82 -18.83
CA PHE A 873 -21.98 -0.85 -18.57
C PHE A 873 -21.22 0.23 -19.36
N TYR A 874 -21.45 0.33 -20.66
CA TYR A 874 -20.81 1.30 -21.56
C TYR A 874 -21.12 2.74 -21.16
N GLN A 875 -22.37 3.05 -20.80
CA GLN A 875 -22.77 4.38 -20.33
C GLN A 875 -22.20 4.75 -18.96
N SER A 876 -21.84 3.74 -18.15
CA SER A 876 -21.20 3.97 -16.86
C SER A 876 -19.78 4.52 -17.00
N LEU A 877 -19.09 4.28 -18.11
CA LEU A 877 -17.69 4.68 -18.31
C LEU A 877 -17.56 6.20 -18.55
N PRO A 878 -16.48 6.85 -18.05
CA PRO A 878 -16.12 8.22 -18.42
C PRO A 878 -16.00 8.41 -19.93
N LEU A 879 -16.49 9.54 -20.45
CA LEU A 879 -16.35 9.94 -21.85
C LEU A 879 -15.29 11.05 -21.99
N ALA A 880 -14.33 10.82 -22.89
CA ALA A 880 -13.26 11.75 -23.20
C ALA A 880 -13.77 13.15 -23.56
N GLY A 881 -13.21 14.17 -22.89
CA GLY A 881 -13.55 15.58 -23.08
C GLY A 881 -14.90 16.03 -22.52
N LYS A 882 -15.67 15.13 -21.88
CA LYS A 882 -17.05 15.43 -21.44
C LYS A 882 -17.30 15.21 -19.95
N ASP A 883 -16.98 14.05 -19.39
CA ASP A 883 -17.37 13.72 -18.02
C ASP A 883 -16.42 12.77 -17.28
N GLY A 884 -16.68 12.62 -15.96
CA GLY A 884 -15.90 11.78 -15.07
C GLY A 884 -14.42 12.15 -15.04
N SER A 885 -13.56 11.15 -14.81
CA SER A 885 -12.11 11.32 -14.80
C SER A 885 -11.48 11.65 -16.16
N LEU A 886 -12.25 11.64 -17.25
CA LEU A 886 -11.80 12.04 -18.59
C LEU A 886 -12.36 13.41 -19.04
N ALA A 887 -13.09 14.13 -18.19
CA ALA A 887 -13.76 15.38 -18.55
C ALA A 887 -12.82 16.45 -19.12
N ASN A 888 -11.56 16.48 -18.65
CA ASN A 888 -10.54 17.43 -19.06
C ASN A 888 -9.43 16.82 -19.93
N ARG A 889 -9.56 15.55 -20.33
CA ARG A 889 -8.56 14.82 -21.11
C ARG A 889 -9.00 14.65 -22.56
N MET A 890 -8.02 14.58 -23.48
CA MET A 890 -8.25 14.38 -24.93
C MET A 890 -9.22 15.37 -25.58
N LYS A 891 -9.35 16.60 -25.07
CA LYS A 891 -10.11 17.66 -25.75
C LYS A 891 -9.42 18.02 -27.05
N ASN A 892 -10.20 18.38 -28.07
CA ASN A 892 -9.70 18.78 -29.39
C ASN A 892 -8.89 17.69 -30.12
N THR A 893 -9.14 16.42 -29.82
CA THR A 893 -8.58 15.27 -30.56
C THR A 893 -9.71 14.40 -31.11
N PRO A 894 -9.44 13.45 -32.04
CA PRO A 894 -10.45 12.49 -32.53
C PRO A 894 -11.07 11.62 -31.43
N ALA A 895 -10.43 11.52 -30.26
CA ALA A 895 -10.97 10.77 -29.11
C ALA A 895 -12.06 11.53 -28.36
N ALA A 896 -12.15 12.86 -28.49
CA ALA A 896 -13.17 13.67 -27.81
C ALA A 896 -14.59 13.24 -28.22
N ASN A 897 -15.47 13.05 -27.24
CA ASN A 897 -16.84 12.55 -27.46
C ASN A 897 -16.93 11.15 -28.13
N ASN A 898 -15.84 10.40 -28.18
CA ASN A 898 -15.77 9.08 -28.80
C ASN A 898 -15.22 8.04 -27.80
N LEU A 899 -13.98 8.24 -27.33
CA LEU A 899 -13.31 7.30 -26.43
C LEU A 899 -13.99 7.29 -25.05
N ARG A 900 -14.36 6.08 -24.61
CA ARG A 900 -14.84 5.81 -23.26
C ARG A 900 -13.90 4.86 -22.55
N GLY A 901 -13.49 5.22 -21.34
CA GLY A 901 -12.57 4.38 -20.60
C GLY A 901 -12.57 4.64 -19.11
N LYS A 902 -12.36 3.58 -18.34
CA LYS A 902 -12.08 3.68 -16.91
C LYS A 902 -10.61 4.03 -16.74
N THR A 903 -10.36 5.07 -15.95
CA THR A 903 -9.02 5.44 -15.48
C THR A 903 -8.69 4.73 -14.17
N GLY A 904 -7.40 4.54 -13.91
CA GLY A 904 -6.88 4.18 -12.59
C GLY A 904 -5.60 4.93 -12.27
N SER A 905 -5.46 5.36 -11.02
CA SER A 905 -4.28 6.07 -10.54
C SER A 905 -3.99 5.69 -9.10
N LEU A 906 -2.76 5.28 -8.84
CA LEU A 906 -2.14 5.18 -7.51
C LEU A 906 -0.73 5.75 -7.65
N THR A 907 -0.01 5.95 -6.54
CA THR A 907 1.43 6.25 -6.62
C THR A 907 2.12 5.18 -7.47
N HIS A 908 2.85 5.57 -8.52
CA HIS A 908 3.57 4.64 -9.40
C HIS A 908 2.67 3.70 -10.24
N VAL A 909 1.38 4.02 -10.40
CA VAL A 909 0.43 3.25 -11.22
C VAL A 909 -0.49 4.20 -12.00
N SER A 910 -0.60 4.02 -13.31
CA SER A 910 -1.55 4.73 -14.17
C SER A 910 -2.15 3.80 -15.20
N THR A 911 -3.48 3.71 -15.27
CA THR A 911 -4.18 2.80 -16.18
C THR A 911 -5.34 3.49 -16.91
N LEU A 912 -5.61 3.05 -18.15
CA LEU A 912 -6.75 3.47 -18.95
C LEU A 912 -7.21 2.31 -19.85
N SER A 913 -8.44 1.83 -19.65
CA SER A 913 -9.00 0.74 -20.45
C SER A 913 -10.46 1.01 -20.81
N GLY A 914 -10.87 0.62 -22.02
CA GLY A 914 -12.22 0.85 -22.49
C GLY A 914 -12.41 0.63 -23.99
N TYR A 915 -13.25 1.46 -24.60
CA TYR A 915 -13.65 1.37 -26.00
C TYR A 915 -13.41 2.66 -26.75
N VAL A 916 -13.10 2.55 -28.03
CA VAL A 916 -12.98 3.70 -28.95
C VAL A 916 -13.39 3.25 -30.35
N GLN A 917 -14.07 4.11 -31.10
CA GLN A 917 -14.29 3.89 -32.53
C GLN A 917 -13.17 4.56 -33.32
N THR A 918 -12.65 3.87 -34.33
CA THR A 918 -11.64 4.41 -35.25
C THR A 918 -12.28 5.42 -36.22
N GLN A 919 -11.46 6.05 -37.07
CA GLN A 919 -11.95 6.91 -38.15
C GLN A 919 -12.84 6.14 -39.14
N ASP A 920 -12.61 4.83 -39.29
CA ASP A 920 -13.39 3.93 -40.14
C ASP A 920 -14.65 3.37 -39.41
N HIS A 921 -14.99 3.88 -38.22
CA HIS A 921 -16.05 3.39 -37.34
C HIS A 921 -15.87 1.96 -36.80
N GLU A 922 -14.68 1.39 -36.95
CA GLU A 922 -14.33 0.08 -36.38
C GLU A 922 -14.25 0.18 -34.85
N TRP A 923 -14.85 -0.77 -34.13
CA TRP A 923 -14.80 -0.78 -32.67
C TRP A 923 -13.52 -1.40 -32.16
N PHE A 924 -12.74 -0.64 -31.38
CA PHE A 924 -11.62 -1.15 -30.62
C PHE A 924 -11.95 -1.27 -29.13
N ALA A 925 -11.57 -2.39 -28.53
CA ALA A 925 -11.33 -2.49 -27.10
C ALA A 925 -9.84 -2.34 -26.83
N TYR A 926 -9.48 -1.57 -25.80
CA TYR A 926 -8.09 -1.29 -25.49
C TYR A 926 -7.84 -1.32 -23.98
N SER A 927 -6.60 -1.61 -23.62
CA SER A 927 -6.10 -1.49 -22.25
C SER A 927 -4.66 -0.99 -22.27
N ILE A 928 -4.37 0.04 -21.48
CA ILE A 928 -3.05 0.63 -21.27
C ILE A 928 -2.80 0.63 -19.76
N MET A 929 -1.74 -0.05 -19.33
CA MET A 929 -1.39 -0.21 -17.91
C MET A 929 0.07 0.14 -17.70
N MET A 930 0.34 1.11 -16.84
CA MET A 930 1.68 1.61 -16.55
C MET A 930 1.95 1.47 -15.05
N ASN A 931 2.99 0.71 -14.69
CA ASN A 931 3.46 0.53 -13.31
C ASN A 931 4.94 0.92 -13.20
N GLY A 932 5.42 1.14 -11.98
CA GLY A 932 6.81 1.52 -11.72
C GLY A 932 6.98 3.04 -11.59
N TYR A 933 8.21 3.56 -11.70
CA TYR A 933 8.45 4.98 -11.59
C TYR A 933 7.75 5.78 -12.70
N THR A 934 6.79 6.61 -12.31
CA THR A 934 5.97 7.44 -13.19
C THR A 934 6.34 8.93 -13.01
N PRO A 935 7.09 9.58 -13.93
CA PRO A 935 7.52 10.97 -13.83
C PRO A 935 6.44 12.03 -14.11
N GLN A 936 5.14 11.69 -14.03
CA GLN A 936 3.93 12.55 -14.12
C GLN A 936 3.29 12.71 -15.51
N SER A 937 3.94 12.24 -16.59
CA SER A 937 3.48 12.43 -17.98
C SER A 937 2.66 11.26 -18.54
N GLU A 938 2.34 10.25 -17.72
CA GLU A 938 1.73 8.98 -18.16
C GLU A 938 0.33 9.17 -18.72
N THR A 939 -0.41 10.13 -18.16
CA THR A 939 -1.74 10.49 -18.67
C THR A 939 -1.67 11.14 -20.04
N SER A 940 -0.60 11.89 -20.33
CA SER A 940 -0.34 12.44 -21.67
C SER A 940 -0.04 11.34 -22.68
N LEU A 941 0.78 10.33 -22.30
CA LEU A 941 1.03 9.18 -23.16
C LEU A 941 -0.26 8.40 -23.46
N GLN A 942 -1.07 8.13 -22.43
CA GLN A 942 -2.39 7.49 -22.60
C GLN A 942 -3.31 8.31 -23.51
N ASP A 943 -3.31 9.63 -23.40
CA ASP A 943 -4.14 10.52 -24.22
C ASP A 943 -3.67 10.53 -25.69
N GLN A 944 -2.36 10.54 -25.92
CA GLN A 944 -1.76 10.43 -27.26
C GLN A 944 -2.13 9.10 -27.91
N ILE A 945 -2.02 7.99 -27.17
CA ILE A 945 -2.45 6.68 -27.63
C ILE A 945 -3.96 6.69 -27.93
N GLY A 946 -4.79 7.21 -27.02
CA GLY A 946 -6.24 7.30 -27.21
C GLY A 946 -6.62 8.08 -28.48
N ALA A 947 -5.97 9.21 -28.72
CA ALA A 947 -6.14 10.00 -29.94
C ALA A 947 -5.68 9.25 -31.20
N ALA A 948 -4.55 8.54 -31.12
CA ALA A 948 -4.03 7.73 -32.22
C ALA A 948 -4.95 6.57 -32.59
N LEU A 949 -5.55 5.90 -31.60
CA LEU A 949 -6.55 4.84 -31.83
C LEU A 949 -7.82 5.40 -32.47
N ALA A 950 -8.33 6.52 -31.98
CA ALA A 950 -9.53 7.17 -32.52
C ALA A 950 -9.31 7.69 -33.95
N GLY A 951 -8.10 8.16 -34.28
CA GLY A 951 -7.74 8.65 -35.61
C GLY A 951 -7.26 7.58 -36.59
N TYR A 952 -7.23 6.30 -36.18
CA TYR A 952 -6.73 5.23 -37.04
C TYR A 952 -7.67 4.95 -38.22
N SER A 953 -7.10 4.67 -39.39
CA SER A 953 -7.83 4.18 -40.57
C SER A 953 -7.00 3.09 -41.26
N ARG A 954 -7.63 1.98 -41.63
CA ARG A 954 -7.01 0.89 -42.41
C ARG A 954 -6.69 1.34 -43.84
N GLN A 955 -7.40 2.35 -44.35
CA GLN A 955 -7.32 2.78 -45.76
C GLN A 955 -6.16 3.74 -46.05
N LYS A 956 -5.55 4.34 -45.03
CA LYS A 956 -4.37 5.21 -45.19
C LYS A 956 -3.13 4.34 -45.42
N LYS A 957 -2.83 4.00 -46.68
CA LYS A 957 -1.51 3.43 -47.06
C LYS A 957 -0.42 4.44 -46.70
N THR A 958 0.47 4.07 -45.78
CA THR A 958 1.73 4.79 -45.54
C THR A 958 2.51 4.88 -46.85
N THR A 959 2.58 6.06 -47.45
CA THR A 959 3.51 6.34 -48.54
C THR A 959 4.86 6.73 -47.93
N PRO A 960 6.01 6.25 -48.45
CA PRO A 960 7.31 6.43 -47.79
C PRO A 960 7.87 7.86 -47.71
N ASN A 961 7.09 8.90 -48.04
CA ASN A 961 7.61 10.26 -48.27
C ASN A 961 7.19 11.33 -47.26
N ASP A 962 6.40 11.03 -46.24
CA ASP A 962 6.07 12.04 -45.21
C ASP A 962 7.16 12.05 -44.11
N LYS A 963 8.39 12.41 -44.52
CA LYS A 963 9.41 12.98 -43.64
C LYS A 963 9.41 14.49 -43.85
N GLU A 964 8.41 15.18 -43.32
CA GLU A 964 8.58 16.59 -42.94
C GLU A 964 7.52 16.93 -41.89
N GLY A 965 7.95 17.72 -40.91
CA GLY A 965 7.39 17.70 -39.58
C GLY A 965 5.98 18.26 -39.48
N ASP A 966 5.16 17.58 -38.71
CA ASP A 966 4.17 18.25 -37.87
C ASP A 966 4.45 17.87 -36.42
N ARG A 967 4.79 18.90 -35.64
CA ARG A 967 4.90 18.82 -34.18
C ARG A 967 3.50 18.55 -33.63
N PHE A 968 3.32 17.43 -32.93
CA PHE A 968 2.20 17.17 -32.05
C PHE A 968 2.69 16.94 -30.62
#